data_AF-Q8KW06-F1
#
_entry.id   AF-Q8KW06-F1
#
_cell.length_a   1.000
_cell.length_b   1.000
_cell.length_c   1.000
_cell.angle_alpha   90.00
_cell.angle_beta   90.00
_cell.angle_gamma   90.00
#
_symmetry.space_group_name_H-M   'P 1'
#
loop_
_entity.id
_entity.type
_entity.pdbx_description
1 polymer ?
#
loop_
_entity_poly.entity_id
_entity_poly.type
_entity_poly.pdbx_seq_one_letter_code
_entity_poly.pdbx_strand_id
1 'polypeptide(L)'
;MGFLSFGTQTLIQRKSPMTKPKPANPALSISDADLTTALAQIGTEIDQQPLRSSALARIMRETFLGSDAGGAWDWRMAYDLMQAAAVQVLLREACAAGDIAAARLLASRLLTETRRSEQQIRLQQFSTPLPFAALVVQAAAIRKGETMLEPSAGTGALAGFAARAGAALLLNEIDPFRQRLLRAVFGGEVTGHDGEHIDDLLQTPVLPDVVVMNPPFASSVDRSRDKHIAAKHLIAAAKRLAPGGRMVAIMPPGFTPKRDAAHWSRACGLMTPRLALTIPGQVYRKLGTSVETQLMVFDKVQEDGEMIRATVEDLEEALPLVDAVAATRSQIRSAERAATIPHARPGLPSSAPRKTAASPVAVTKPRANAAIPLPFTSLEVPRDNTPISDIYARYRPQRIEIAGAQEHPTPLVESIAMASVAPPVPSNTGSDDLRLPARLIEEGHLSEAQLETIIMAHDAHGRDLPGRFTIDDDQTKLTRADDDPEARAYRLGYFLGDGTGCGKGRECAGLILVNWLAGRRKAIWVSKSATLIEDAIRDWTDLGGSPADIRSLSKWKPDQPIPMVDGILFVTYATLRSAGKCGTTRLSQILDWMGEDFEGVLAFDEAHAMQNAAGSEQSRGVKPSQQGLAGLRLQLAAPRARVFYISATGATSVHNLAYAARLGLWGQGPEYPFPSREGFVSAMEAGGVAAMEVVARDLKTLGLYTARALSFDGVEYDVLEHALTPAQIEIYDAYAGAFRTIHHNLEAALTATGVNDASGETNALAARASAKSRFESTKQRFFNHLLMGMKAPSIILAIKDDLAEGSRRIHRHDPFDAL
;
A
#
# COMPACT_ATOMS: atom_id res chain seq x y z
N MET A 1 -4.32 65.45 15.58
CA MET A 1 -5.41 66.45 15.59
C MET A 1 -6.68 65.76 15.13
N GLY A 2 -7.78 65.92 15.87
CA GLY A 2 -9.04 65.16 15.77
C GLY A 2 -9.82 65.39 14.48
N PHE A 3 -11.04 64.88 14.28
CA PHE A 3 -12.09 64.42 15.20
C PHE A 3 -13.16 63.65 14.37
N LEU A 4 -13.84 62.64 14.97
CA LEU A 4 -15.26 62.18 14.77
C LEU A 4 -15.72 61.75 13.35
N SER A 5 -16.67 60.84 13.09
CA SER A 5 -17.71 60.12 13.84
C SER A 5 -18.15 58.90 12.99
N PHE A 6 -18.62 57.85 13.67
CA PHE A 6 -19.29 56.68 13.08
C PHE A 6 -20.66 57.01 12.48
N GLY A 7 -21.02 56.26 11.43
CA GLY A 7 -22.37 56.16 10.87
C GLY A 7 -22.57 54.79 10.22
N THR A 8 -23.13 53.85 10.98
CA THR A 8 -23.56 52.51 10.52
C THR A 8 -24.89 52.60 9.76
N GLN A 9 -24.93 52.11 8.52
CA GLN A 9 -26.15 51.63 7.87
C GLN A 9 -25.95 50.22 7.32
N THR A 10 -26.71 49.31 7.93
CA THR A 10 -26.87 47.90 7.59
C THR A 10 -27.63 47.80 6.26
N LEU A 11 -27.01 47.24 5.21
CA LEU A 11 -27.73 46.76 4.03
C LEU A 11 -27.66 45.23 3.95
N ILE A 12 -28.84 44.65 4.14
CA ILE A 12 -29.15 43.23 4.08
C ILE A 12 -28.99 42.77 2.63
N GLN A 13 -27.92 42.02 2.31
CA GLN A 13 -27.89 41.19 1.10
C GLN A 13 -28.27 39.76 1.46
N ARG A 14 -29.45 39.35 0.97
CA ARG A 14 -29.94 37.97 0.98
C ARG A 14 -28.91 37.06 0.29
N LYS A 15 -28.25 36.20 1.05
CA LYS A 15 -27.49 35.06 0.51
C LYS A 15 -28.49 34.04 -0.04
N SER A 16 -28.44 33.84 -1.36
CA SER A 16 -28.97 32.63 -2.01
C SER A 16 -28.40 31.38 -1.34
N PRO A 17 -29.19 30.30 -1.19
CA PRO A 17 -28.72 29.08 -0.53
C PRO A 17 -27.65 28.42 -1.40
N MET A 18 -26.38 28.55 -1.02
CA MET A 18 -25.32 27.69 -1.56
C MET A 18 -25.56 26.28 -1.04
N THR A 19 -25.96 25.43 -1.97
CA THR A 19 -26.11 23.99 -1.86
C THR A 19 -24.89 23.36 -1.19
N LYS A 20 -25.17 22.48 -0.22
CA LYS A 20 -24.20 21.64 0.48
C LYS A 20 -23.24 20.96 -0.52
N PRO A 21 -21.91 20.90 -0.27
CA PRO A 21 -21.05 20.02 -1.04
C PRO A 21 -21.50 18.57 -0.83
N LYS A 22 -21.98 17.95 -1.90
CA LYS A 22 -22.36 16.53 -1.97
C LYS A 22 -21.12 15.63 -1.84
N PRO A 23 -21.29 14.40 -1.32
CA PRO A 23 -20.22 13.41 -1.22
C PRO A 23 -19.65 13.06 -2.60
N ALA A 24 -18.38 12.66 -2.63
CA ALA A 24 -17.70 12.17 -3.82
C ALA A 24 -18.43 10.95 -4.41
N ASN A 25 -18.43 10.90 -5.75
CA ASN A 25 -19.13 9.98 -6.65
C ASN A 25 -20.64 10.23 -6.86
N PRO A 26 -21.06 10.99 -7.91
CA PRO A 26 -22.38 10.73 -8.47
C PRO A 26 -22.36 9.31 -9.02
N ALA A 27 -23.31 8.46 -8.61
CA ALA A 27 -23.57 7.23 -9.32
C ALA A 27 -23.76 7.59 -10.80
N LEU A 28 -22.88 7.10 -11.68
CA LEU A 28 -23.05 7.21 -13.13
C LEU A 28 -24.44 6.65 -13.44
N SER A 29 -25.35 7.51 -13.94
CA SER A 29 -26.72 7.11 -14.28
C SER A 29 -26.71 6.32 -15.59
N ILE A 30 -26.10 5.15 -15.58
CA ILE A 30 -26.05 4.22 -16.71
C ILE A 30 -27.40 3.53 -16.79
N SER A 31 -28.08 3.58 -17.92
CA SER A 31 -29.32 2.81 -18.13
C SER A 31 -28.99 1.34 -18.43
N ASP A 32 -29.90 0.42 -18.12
CA ASP A 32 -29.71 -0.99 -18.47
C ASP A 32 -29.72 -1.20 -20.01
N ALA A 33 -30.42 -0.34 -20.76
CA ALA A 33 -30.41 -0.36 -22.22
C ALA A 33 -29.03 -0.03 -22.81
N ASP A 34 -28.35 0.97 -22.25
CA ASP A 34 -26.97 1.31 -22.64
C ASP A 34 -26.01 0.16 -22.32
N LEU A 35 -26.20 -0.49 -21.16
CA LEU A 35 -25.39 -1.64 -20.76
C LEU A 35 -25.53 -2.82 -21.74
N THR A 36 -26.78 -3.18 -22.10
CA THR A 36 -27.06 -4.23 -23.07
C THR A 36 -26.50 -3.87 -24.45
N THR A 37 -26.60 -2.61 -24.86
CA THR A 37 -26.06 -2.12 -26.13
C THR A 37 -24.53 -2.24 -26.17
N ALA A 38 -23.84 -1.78 -25.13
CA ALA A 38 -22.38 -1.92 -25.00
C ALA A 38 -21.94 -3.38 -25.05
N LEU A 39 -22.60 -4.27 -24.29
CA LEU A 39 -22.30 -5.71 -24.28
C LEU A 39 -22.43 -6.33 -25.68
N ALA A 40 -23.50 -6.00 -26.40
CA ALA A 40 -23.73 -6.53 -27.75
C ALA A 40 -22.68 -6.03 -28.76
N GLN A 41 -22.33 -4.74 -28.72
CA GLN A 41 -21.32 -4.15 -29.61
C GLN A 41 -19.92 -4.70 -29.32
N ILE A 42 -19.52 -4.77 -28.04
CA ILE A 42 -18.22 -5.33 -27.66
C ILE A 42 -18.15 -6.82 -28.00
N GLY A 43 -19.23 -7.57 -27.76
CA GLY A 43 -19.32 -8.98 -28.10
C GLY A 43 -19.16 -9.23 -29.60
N THR A 44 -19.73 -8.36 -30.44
CA THR A 44 -19.59 -8.44 -31.91
C THR A 44 -18.14 -8.22 -32.35
N GLU A 45 -17.43 -7.24 -31.77
CA GLU A 45 -16.01 -7.03 -32.06
C GLU A 45 -15.15 -8.22 -31.64
N ILE A 46 -15.39 -8.77 -30.43
CA ILE A 46 -14.67 -9.96 -29.91
C ILE A 46 -14.92 -11.18 -30.80
N ASP A 47 -16.12 -11.35 -31.34
CA ASP A 47 -16.46 -12.50 -32.18
C ASP A 47 -15.75 -12.45 -33.55
N GLN A 48 -15.57 -11.25 -34.09
CA GLN A 48 -14.98 -11.05 -35.42
C GLN A 48 -13.45 -11.01 -35.41
N GLN A 49 -12.83 -10.40 -34.39
CA GLN A 49 -11.40 -10.11 -34.39
C GLN A 49 -10.84 -9.87 -32.98
N PRO A 50 -9.52 -9.89 -32.79
CA PRO A 50 -8.91 -9.41 -31.55
C PRO A 50 -9.31 -7.96 -31.24
N LEU A 51 -9.89 -7.73 -30.07
CA LEU A 51 -10.40 -6.43 -29.66
C LEU A 51 -9.24 -5.43 -29.54
N ARG A 52 -9.41 -4.24 -30.11
CA ARG A 52 -8.45 -3.13 -30.02
C ARG A 52 -8.89 -2.12 -28.97
N SER A 53 -7.93 -1.53 -28.24
CA SER A 53 -8.24 -0.51 -27.23
C SER A 53 -8.98 0.70 -27.80
N SER A 54 -8.71 1.06 -29.06
CA SER A 54 -9.43 2.14 -29.76
C SER A 54 -10.88 1.78 -30.06
N ALA A 55 -11.18 0.52 -30.41
CA ALA A 55 -12.54 0.05 -30.65
C ALA A 55 -13.34 0.01 -29.33
N LEU A 56 -12.75 -0.52 -28.26
CA LEU A 56 -13.38 -0.52 -26.94
C LEU A 56 -13.66 0.91 -26.46
N ALA A 57 -12.67 1.80 -26.53
CA ALA A 57 -12.87 3.20 -26.13
C ALA A 57 -13.91 3.95 -27.00
N ARG A 58 -14.02 3.60 -28.30
CA ARG A 58 -15.04 4.14 -29.20
C ARG A 58 -16.44 3.70 -28.74
N ILE A 59 -16.65 2.39 -28.53
CA ILE A 59 -17.94 1.84 -28.07
C ILE A 59 -18.35 2.47 -26.73
N MET A 60 -17.43 2.58 -25.78
CA MET A 60 -17.69 3.22 -24.49
C MET A 60 -18.11 4.69 -24.65
N ARG A 61 -17.42 5.44 -25.52
CA ARG A 61 -17.72 6.86 -25.78
C ARG A 61 -19.07 7.06 -26.45
N GLU A 62 -19.39 6.24 -27.44
CA GLU A 62 -20.64 6.29 -28.19
C GLU A 62 -21.82 5.87 -27.32
N THR A 63 -21.64 4.85 -26.48
CA THR A 63 -22.73 4.32 -25.63
C THR A 63 -22.99 5.17 -24.40
N PHE A 64 -21.94 5.68 -23.73
CA PHE A 64 -22.07 6.47 -22.50
C PHE A 64 -21.98 7.98 -22.72
N LEU A 65 -22.03 8.43 -23.98
CA LEU A 65 -22.11 9.83 -24.39
C LEU A 65 -21.04 10.75 -23.73
N GLY A 66 -19.78 10.32 -23.75
CA GLY A 66 -18.67 11.11 -23.19
C GLY A 66 -17.32 10.38 -23.19
N SER A 67 -16.24 11.11 -22.89
CA SER A 67 -14.89 10.54 -22.80
C SER A 67 -14.54 10.07 -21.39
N ASP A 68 -13.54 9.20 -21.28
CA ASP A 68 -12.91 8.82 -20.02
C ASP A 68 -12.30 10.02 -19.29
N ALA A 69 -11.65 10.93 -20.03
CA ALA A 69 -11.13 12.20 -19.49
C ALA A 69 -12.24 13.12 -18.95
N GLY A 70 -13.46 13.03 -19.48
CA GLY A 70 -14.64 13.74 -18.99
C GLY A 70 -15.35 13.06 -17.82
N GLY A 71 -14.89 11.88 -17.40
CA GLY A 71 -15.47 11.11 -16.30
C GLY A 71 -16.79 10.40 -16.62
N ALA A 72 -17.16 10.28 -17.91
CA ALA A 72 -18.40 9.59 -18.32
C ALA A 72 -18.35 8.07 -18.09
N TRP A 73 -17.14 7.50 -18.15
CA TRP A 73 -16.83 6.11 -17.86
C TRP A 73 -15.35 6.01 -17.48
N ASP A 74 -14.94 4.90 -16.87
CA ASP A 74 -13.54 4.60 -16.59
C ASP A 74 -13.10 3.27 -17.24
N TRP A 75 -11.79 3.05 -17.31
CA TRP A 75 -11.25 1.85 -17.94
C TRP A 75 -11.60 0.56 -17.21
N ARG A 76 -11.91 0.63 -15.91
CA ARG A 76 -12.36 -0.55 -15.16
C ARG A 76 -13.74 -0.99 -15.64
N MET A 77 -14.67 -0.04 -15.80
CA MET A 77 -15.98 -0.28 -16.39
C MET A 77 -15.86 -0.91 -17.78
N ALA A 78 -14.96 -0.39 -18.62
CA ALA A 78 -14.71 -0.92 -19.95
C ALA A 78 -14.18 -2.37 -19.93
N TYR A 79 -13.26 -2.69 -19.01
CA TYR A 79 -12.74 -4.06 -18.86
C TYR A 79 -13.79 -5.02 -18.30
N ASP A 80 -14.58 -4.62 -17.30
CA ASP A 80 -15.66 -5.45 -16.75
C ASP A 80 -16.74 -5.73 -17.82
N LEU A 81 -17.08 -4.73 -18.65
CA LEU A 81 -17.96 -4.90 -19.82
C LEU A 81 -17.36 -5.84 -20.87
N MET A 82 -16.07 -5.70 -21.19
CA MET A 82 -15.36 -6.58 -22.12
C MET A 82 -15.40 -8.04 -21.66
N GLN A 83 -15.14 -8.30 -20.38
CA GLN A 83 -15.19 -9.65 -19.84
C GLN A 83 -16.62 -10.22 -19.87
N ALA A 84 -17.63 -9.44 -19.45
CA ALA A 84 -19.02 -9.86 -19.50
C ALA A 84 -19.52 -10.11 -20.95
N ALA A 85 -19.07 -9.29 -21.91
CA ALA A 85 -19.35 -9.49 -23.33
C ALA A 85 -18.71 -10.78 -23.86
N ALA A 86 -17.49 -11.11 -23.43
CA ALA A 86 -16.86 -12.39 -23.77
C ALA A 86 -17.66 -13.58 -23.23
N VAL A 87 -18.20 -13.48 -22.00
CA VAL A 87 -19.12 -14.49 -21.45
C VAL A 87 -20.41 -14.59 -22.29
N GLN A 88 -20.94 -13.46 -22.78
CA GLN A 88 -22.10 -13.48 -23.67
C GLN A 88 -21.81 -14.16 -25.02
N VAL A 89 -20.63 -13.93 -25.60
CA VAL A 89 -20.17 -14.64 -26.81
C VAL A 89 -20.05 -16.13 -26.53
N LEU A 90 -19.43 -16.50 -25.41
CA LEU A 90 -19.34 -17.88 -24.95
C LEU A 90 -20.72 -18.53 -24.86
N LEU A 91 -21.76 -17.86 -24.35
CA LEU A 91 -23.09 -18.46 -24.24
C LEU A 91 -23.80 -18.68 -25.60
N ARG A 92 -23.37 -18.01 -26.68
CA ARG A 92 -23.94 -18.16 -28.03
C ARG A 92 -23.34 -19.32 -28.81
N GLU A 93 -22.07 -19.65 -28.58
CA GLU A 93 -21.37 -20.70 -29.30
C GLU A 93 -21.79 -22.11 -28.84
N ALA A 94 -22.11 -22.99 -29.79
CA ALA A 94 -22.56 -24.36 -29.55
C ALA A 94 -21.43 -25.40 -29.36
N CYS A 95 -20.27 -25.02 -28.80
CA CYS A 95 -19.20 -25.99 -28.48
C CYS A 95 -19.52 -26.83 -27.23
N ALA A 96 -18.83 -27.96 -27.02
CA ALA A 96 -19.01 -28.77 -25.81
C ALA A 96 -18.63 -27.98 -24.53
N ALA A 97 -19.28 -28.29 -23.40
CA ALA A 97 -18.89 -27.76 -22.10
C ALA A 97 -17.47 -28.26 -21.75
N GLY A 98 -16.57 -27.34 -21.36
CA GLY A 98 -15.18 -27.68 -20.99
C GLY A 98 -14.14 -27.54 -22.10
N ASP A 99 -14.46 -26.98 -23.28
CA ASP A 99 -13.47 -26.77 -24.34
C ASP A 99 -12.47 -25.64 -23.97
N ILE A 100 -11.37 -26.02 -23.32
CA ILE A 100 -10.28 -25.12 -22.96
C ILE A 100 -9.66 -24.46 -24.20
N ALA A 101 -9.62 -25.13 -25.36
CA ALA A 101 -9.06 -24.57 -26.58
C ALA A 101 -9.93 -23.42 -27.11
N ALA A 102 -11.26 -23.60 -27.14
CA ALA A 102 -12.19 -22.53 -27.46
C ALA A 102 -12.09 -21.37 -26.46
N ALA A 103 -11.98 -21.68 -25.16
CA ALA A 103 -11.80 -20.67 -24.12
C ALA A 103 -10.48 -19.88 -24.28
N ARG A 104 -9.38 -20.53 -24.69
CA ARG A 104 -8.10 -19.90 -25.01
C ARG A 104 -8.20 -19.01 -26.24
N LEU A 105 -8.88 -19.46 -27.29
CA LEU A 105 -9.10 -18.66 -28.49
C LEU A 105 -9.90 -17.40 -28.17
N LEU A 106 -11.00 -17.52 -27.42
CA LEU A 106 -11.80 -16.37 -27.01
C LEU A 106 -11.00 -15.41 -26.11
N ALA A 107 -10.24 -15.95 -25.15
CA ALA A 107 -9.37 -15.15 -24.30
C ALA A 107 -8.23 -14.45 -25.07
N SER A 108 -7.75 -15.03 -26.18
CA SER A 108 -6.70 -14.42 -27.00
C SER A 108 -7.17 -13.12 -27.66
N ARG A 109 -8.49 -13.01 -27.92
CA ARG A 109 -9.14 -11.81 -28.50
C ARG A 109 -9.41 -10.69 -27.50
N LEU A 110 -9.29 -10.94 -26.20
CA LEU A 110 -9.47 -9.91 -25.17
C LEU A 110 -8.20 -9.06 -24.96
N LEU A 111 -8.39 -7.80 -24.57
CA LEU A 111 -7.32 -6.89 -24.20
C LEU A 111 -6.62 -7.31 -22.91
N THR A 112 -5.35 -6.94 -22.79
CA THR A 112 -4.63 -6.98 -21.51
C THR A 112 -5.05 -5.79 -20.65
N GLU A 113 -5.37 -6.04 -19.38
CA GLU A 113 -5.76 -5.01 -18.40
C GLU A 113 -4.53 -4.27 -17.86
N THR A 114 -4.08 -3.25 -18.58
CA THR A 114 -2.89 -2.47 -18.24
C THR A 114 -3.18 -1.26 -17.35
N ARG A 115 -4.44 -0.81 -17.28
CA ARG A 115 -4.86 0.38 -16.51
C ARG A 115 -5.58 -0.06 -15.24
N ARG A 116 -4.91 0.06 -14.10
CA ARG A 116 -5.45 -0.33 -12.79
C ARG A 116 -6.18 0.85 -12.14
N SER A 117 -7.40 0.64 -11.67
CA SER A 117 -8.06 1.58 -10.77
C SER A 117 -7.63 1.32 -9.32
N GLU A 118 -7.61 2.35 -8.48
CA GLU A 118 -7.31 2.22 -7.05
C GLU A 118 -8.24 1.19 -6.37
N GLN A 119 -9.51 1.12 -6.80
CA GLN A 119 -10.49 0.16 -6.29
C GLN A 119 -10.21 -1.30 -6.67
N GLN A 120 -9.69 -1.57 -7.87
CA GLN A 120 -9.29 -2.91 -8.33
C GLN A 120 -8.08 -3.44 -7.55
N ILE A 121 -7.10 -2.57 -7.27
CA ILE A 121 -5.95 -2.87 -6.41
C ILE A 121 -6.44 -3.13 -4.97
N ARG A 122 -7.37 -2.30 -4.49
CA ARG A 122 -7.89 -2.35 -3.12
C ARG A 122 -8.68 -3.61 -2.80
N LEU A 123 -9.51 -4.10 -3.73
CA LEU A 123 -10.43 -5.22 -3.49
C LEU A 123 -9.93 -6.58 -4.01
N GLN A 124 -8.78 -6.65 -4.69
CA GLN A 124 -8.30 -7.84 -5.43
C GLN A 124 -9.39 -8.51 -6.28
N GLN A 125 -10.25 -7.71 -6.89
CA GLN A 125 -11.31 -8.22 -7.76
C GLN A 125 -10.76 -8.52 -9.15
N PHE A 126 -9.89 -9.53 -9.23
CA PHE A 126 -9.48 -10.14 -10.49
C PHE A 126 -10.52 -11.17 -10.88
N SER A 127 -11.05 -11.05 -12.09
CA SER A 127 -11.95 -12.06 -12.64
C SER A 127 -11.18 -13.33 -12.97
N THR A 128 -11.87 -14.45 -13.13
CA THR A 128 -11.23 -15.71 -13.51
C THR A 128 -10.95 -15.72 -15.03
N PRO A 129 -9.71 -15.95 -15.50
CA PRO A 129 -9.42 -16.09 -16.93
C PRO A 129 -10.27 -17.20 -17.56
N LEU A 130 -10.82 -16.98 -18.76
CA LEU A 130 -11.71 -17.95 -19.42
C LEU A 130 -11.14 -19.38 -19.52
N PRO A 131 -9.86 -19.60 -19.88
CA PRO A 131 -9.30 -20.96 -19.93
C PRO A 131 -9.24 -21.63 -18.56
N PHE A 132 -8.99 -20.85 -17.51
CA PHE A 132 -8.95 -21.37 -16.15
C PHE A 132 -10.36 -21.64 -15.64
N ALA A 133 -11.33 -20.79 -15.98
CA ALA A 133 -12.74 -21.00 -15.66
C ALA A 133 -13.30 -22.29 -16.32
N ALA A 134 -12.91 -22.58 -17.56
CA ALA A 134 -13.25 -23.84 -18.23
C ALA A 134 -12.70 -25.06 -17.46
N LEU A 135 -11.44 -25.01 -17.05
CA LEU A 135 -10.79 -26.07 -16.24
C LEU A 135 -11.50 -26.27 -14.88
N VAL A 136 -11.87 -25.18 -14.20
CA VAL A 136 -12.62 -25.23 -12.92
C VAL A 136 -13.96 -25.93 -13.09
N VAL A 137 -14.73 -25.59 -14.12
CA VAL A 137 -16.04 -26.20 -14.38
C VAL A 137 -15.90 -27.66 -14.83
N GLN A 138 -14.83 -28.00 -15.55
CA GLN A 138 -14.51 -29.38 -15.88
C GLN A 138 -14.22 -30.22 -14.62
N ALA A 139 -13.42 -29.69 -13.68
CA ALA A 139 -13.16 -30.33 -12.38
C ALA A 139 -14.44 -30.49 -11.53
N ALA A 140 -15.37 -29.54 -11.65
CA ALA A 140 -16.66 -29.58 -10.99
C ALA A 140 -17.58 -30.67 -11.56
N ALA A 141 -17.34 -31.10 -12.81
CA ALA A 141 -18.09 -32.15 -13.50
C ALA A 141 -19.61 -31.93 -13.41
N ILE A 142 -20.06 -30.70 -13.69
CA ILE A 142 -21.45 -30.28 -13.50
C ILE A 142 -22.37 -31.05 -14.45
N ARG A 143 -23.48 -31.55 -13.91
CA ARG A 143 -24.49 -32.28 -14.67
C ARG A 143 -25.69 -31.38 -14.96
N LYS A 144 -26.35 -31.61 -16.10
CA LYS A 144 -27.53 -30.84 -16.49
C LYS A 144 -28.63 -30.91 -15.42
N GLY A 145 -29.13 -29.75 -15.01
CA GLY A 145 -30.18 -29.60 -13.99
C GLY A 145 -29.67 -29.53 -12.55
N GLU A 146 -28.36 -29.63 -12.31
CA GLU A 146 -27.79 -29.36 -10.99
C GLU A 146 -27.81 -27.87 -10.67
N THR A 147 -28.00 -27.55 -9.39
CA THR A 147 -27.93 -26.17 -8.90
C THR A 147 -26.49 -25.82 -8.57
N MET A 148 -25.96 -24.77 -9.19
CA MET A 148 -24.60 -24.27 -8.97
C MET A 148 -24.64 -22.90 -8.27
N LEU A 149 -23.92 -22.77 -7.17
CA LEU A 149 -23.69 -21.48 -6.49
C LEU A 149 -22.30 -20.93 -6.81
N GLU A 150 -22.25 -19.67 -7.24
CA GLU A 150 -21.02 -18.87 -7.32
C GLU A 150 -21.12 -17.71 -6.32
N PRO A 151 -20.47 -17.80 -5.14
CA PRO A 151 -20.62 -16.82 -4.05
C PRO A 151 -19.88 -15.49 -4.32
N SER A 152 -19.01 -15.44 -5.33
CA SER A 152 -18.21 -14.29 -5.72
C SER A 152 -18.08 -14.24 -7.25
N ALA A 153 -19.19 -13.96 -7.93
CA ALA A 153 -19.37 -14.23 -9.36
C ALA A 153 -18.58 -13.31 -10.31
N GLY A 154 -18.10 -12.15 -9.84
CA GLY A 154 -17.38 -11.20 -10.67
C GLY A 154 -18.18 -10.82 -11.91
N THR A 155 -17.58 -11.00 -13.09
CA THR A 155 -18.23 -10.76 -14.40
C THR A 155 -18.85 -12.03 -15.01
N GLY A 156 -18.81 -13.17 -14.30
CA GLY A 156 -19.56 -14.38 -14.66
C GLY A 156 -18.82 -15.40 -15.51
N ALA A 157 -17.48 -15.44 -15.49
CA ALA A 157 -16.72 -16.42 -16.28
C ALA A 157 -17.04 -17.87 -15.88
N LEU A 158 -17.04 -18.20 -14.57
CA LEU A 158 -17.38 -19.54 -14.08
C LEU A 158 -18.87 -19.84 -14.31
N ALA A 159 -19.76 -18.90 -13.98
CA ALA A 159 -21.18 -18.96 -14.31
C ALA A 159 -21.46 -19.26 -15.80
N GLY A 160 -20.71 -18.66 -16.72
CA GLY A 160 -20.84 -18.88 -18.16
C GLY A 160 -20.61 -20.33 -18.57
N PHE A 161 -19.50 -20.93 -18.11
CA PHE A 161 -19.21 -22.33 -18.37
C PHE A 161 -20.17 -23.27 -17.66
N ALA A 162 -20.60 -22.94 -16.43
CA ALA A 162 -21.60 -23.73 -15.71
C ALA A 162 -22.98 -23.72 -16.38
N ALA A 163 -23.40 -22.56 -16.93
CA ALA A 163 -24.62 -22.45 -17.71
C ALA A 163 -24.58 -23.34 -18.96
N ARG A 164 -23.43 -23.37 -19.65
CA ARG A 164 -23.19 -24.27 -20.78
C ARG A 164 -23.22 -25.75 -20.41
N ALA A 165 -22.80 -26.09 -19.19
CA ALA A 165 -22.96 -27.43 -18.63
C ALA A 165 -24.43 -27.75 -18.24
N GLY A 166 -25.35 -26.79 -18.35
CA GLY A 166 -26.77 -26.94 -18.07
C GLY A 166 -27.13 -26.76 -16.59
N ALA A 167 -26.32 -26.04 -15.82
CA ALA A 167 -26.58 -25.75 -14.42
C ALA A 167 -27.71 -24.71 -14.24
N ALA A 168 -28.48 -24.85 -13.16
CA ALA A 168 -29.30 -23.76 -12.62
C ALA A 168 -28.42 -22.87 -11.75
N LEU A 169 -28.29 -21.59 -12.13
CA LEU A 169 -27.32 -20.68 -11.51
C LEU A 169 -27.89 -19.96 -10.28
N LEU A 170 -27.12 -19.93 -9.20
CA LEU A 170 -27.29 -19.04 -8.06
C LEU A 170 -26.06 -18.13 -7.99
N LEU A 171 -26.24 -16.84 -8.29
CA LEU A 171 -25.13 -15.89 -8.42
C LEU A 171 -25.16 -14.85 -7.29
N ASN A 172 -24.00 -14.61 -6.69
CA ASN A 172 -23.78 -13.56 -5.70
C ASN A 172 -22.56 -12.70 -6.08
N GLU A 173 -22.72 -11.38 -6.09
CA GLU A 173 -21.63 -10.43 -6.35
C GLU A 173 -21.83 -9.16 -5.52
N ILE A 174 -20.82 -8.74 -4.77
CA ILE A 174 -20.93 -7.59 -3.87
C ILE A 174 -20.89 -6.25 -4.61
N ASP A 175 -20.22 -6.19 -5.77
CA ASP A 175 -20.12 -4.98 -6.58
C ASP A 175 -21.42 -4.70 -7.37
N PRO A 176 -22.10 -3.56 -7.14
CA PRO A 176 -23.38 -3.27 -7.79
C PRO A 176 -23.32 -3.18 -9.32
N PHE A 177 -22.18 -2.77 -9.91
CA PHE A 177 -22.06 -2.67 -11.36
C PHE A 177 -21.95 -4.07 -11.99
N ARG A 178 -21.13 -4.93 -11.40
CA ARG A 178 -21.01 -6.33 -11.82
C ARG A 178 -22.29 -7.12 -11.62
N GLN A 179 -23.07 -6.86 -10.56
CA GLN A 179 -24.41 -7.42 -10.43
C GLN A 179 -25.30 -7.07 -11.64
N ARG A 180 -25.26 -5.81 -12.11
CA ARG A 180 -26.03 -5.39 -13.29
C ARG A 180 -25.54 -6.10 -14.56
N LEU A 181 -24.24 -6.26 -14.73
CA LEU A 181 -23.67 -7.04 -15.83
C LEU A 181 -24.15 -8.49 -15.81
N LEU A 182 -24.11 -9.16 -14.65
CA LEU A 182 -24.58 -10.53 -14.49
C LEU A 182 -26.07 -10.67 -14.83
N ARG A 183 -26.92 -9.74 -14.37
CA ARG A 183 -28.34 -9.70 -14.75
C ARG A 183 -28.55 -9.51 -16.25
N ALA A 184 -27.73 -8.66 -16.88
CA ALA A 184 -27.80 -8.43 -18.33
C ALA A 184 -27.34 -9.65 -19.15
N VAL A 185 -26.39 -10.43 -18.65
CA VAL A 185 -25.84 -11.61 -19.34
C VAL A 185 -26.68 -12.87 -19.12
N PHE A 186 -27.09 -13.15 -17.88
CA PHE A 186 -27.75 -14.42 -17.50
C PHE A 186 -29.25 -14.30 -17.25
N GLY A 187 -29.76 -13.07 -17.05
CA GLY A 187 -31.09 -12.87 -16.49
C GLY A 187 -31.21 -13.34 -15.04
N GLY A 188 -32.42 -13.25 -14.48
CA GLY A 188 -32.71 -13.70 -13.12
C GLY A 188 -32.19 -12.78 -12.01
N GLU A 189 -32.34 -13.22 -10.76
CA GLU A 189 -31.85 -12.49 -9.60
C GLU A 189 -30.37 -12.76 -9.34
N VAL A 190 -29.64 -11.69 -9.02
CA VAL A 190 -28.25 -11.74 -8.56
C VAL A 190 -28.23 -11.08 -7.19
N THR A 191 -27.77 -11.83 -6.20
CA THR A 191 -27.69 -11.39 -4.80
C THR A 191 -26.41 -10.58 -4.56
N GLY A 192 -26.40 -9.75 -3.51
CA GLY A 192 -25.30 -8.84 -3.18
C GLY A 192 -24.78 -9.01 -1.76
N HIS A 193 -24.80 -10.23 -1.25
CA HIS A 193 -24.38 -10.57 0.10
C HIS A 193 -22.85 -10.63 0.23
N ASP A 194 -22.34 -10.40 1.44
CA ASP A 194 -20.94 -10.68 1.75
C ASP A 194 -20.69 -12.20 1.72
N GLY A 195 -19.73 -12.63 0.90
CA GLY A 195 -19.42 -14.04 0.71
C GLY A 195 -18.89 -14.74 1.97
N GLU A 196 -18.30 -14.02 2.93
CA GLU A 196 -17.94 -14.57 4.26
C GLU A 196 -19.17 -15.07 5.03
N HIS A 197 -20.33 -14.49 4.75
CA HIS A 197 -21.59 -14.72 5.44
C HIS A 197 -22.65 -15.30 4.50
N ILE A 198 -22.26 -15.88 3.37
CA ILE A 198 -23.23 -16.40 2.38
C ILE A 198 -24.15 -17.47 2.98
N ASP A 199 -23.65 -18.25 3.94
CA ASP A 199 -24.44 -19.23 4.68
C ASP A 199 -25.53 -18.60 5.54
N ASP A 200 -25.28 -17.42 6.11
CA ASP A 200 -26.24 -16.73 6.97
C ASP A 200 -27.22 -15.86 6.15
N LEU A 201 -26.75 -15.30 5.04
CA LEU A 201 -27.44 -14.26 4.29
C LEU A 201 -28.28 -14.78 3.12
N LEU A 202 -27.88 -15.87 2.47
CA LEU A 202 -28.57 -16.35 1.27
C LEU A 202 -29.89 -17.06 1.63
N GLN A 203 -31.02 -16.38 1.56
CA GLN A 203 -32.29 -16.93 2.08
C GLN A 203 -32.95 -18.03 1.22
N THR A 204 -32.31 -18.48 0.14
CA THR A 204 -32.86 -19.57 -0.68
C THR A 204 -32.90 -20.90 0.09
N PRO A 205 -34.03 -21.63 0.06
CA PRO A 205 -34.13 -22.94 0.69
C PRO A 205 -33.44 -24.04 -0.13
N VAL A 206 -33.06 -23.76 -1.38
CA VAL A 206 -32.40 -24.73 -2.27
C VAL A 206 -30.91 -24.77 -1.95
N LEU A 207 -30.43 -25.93 -1.50
CA LEU A 207 -28.99 -26.15 -1.32
C LEU A 207 -28.34 -26.44 -2.68
N PRO A 208 -27.24 -25.75 -3.05
CA PRO A 208 -26.51 -26.04 -4.28
C PRO A 208 -25.90 -27.44 -4.27
N ASP A 209 -25.96 -28.14 -5.41
CA ASP A 209 -25.27 -29.41 -5.63
C ASP A 209 -23.77 -29.20 -5.90
N VAL A 210 -23.44 -28.05 -6.48
CA VAL A 210 -22.09 -27.63 -6.83
C VAL A 210 -21.84 -26.21 -6.35
N VAL A 211 -20.66 -25.97 -5.81
CA VAL A 211 -20.15 -24.61 -5.64
C VAL A 211 -18.87 -24.48 -6.46
N VAL A 212 -18.77 -23.44 -7.28
CA VAL A 212 -17.52 -23.02 -7.90
C VAL A 212 -17.19 -21.61 -7.45
N MET A 213 -15.92 -21.32 -7.14
CA MET A 213 -15.58 -20.00 -6.62
C MET A 213 -14.12 -19.61 -6.87
N ASN A 214 -13.93 -18.30 -7.04
CA ASN A 214 -12.65 -17.61 -6.95
C ASN A 214 -12.79 -16.51 -5.88
N PRO A 215 -12.67 -16.86 -4.58
CA PRO A 215 -12.84 -15.89 -3.51
C PRO A 215 -11.77 -14.79 -3.58
N PRO A 216 -12.01 -13.61 -3.00
CA PRO A 216 -10.96 -12.60 -2.87
C PRO A 216 -9.79 -13.17 -2.06
N PHE A 217 -8.57 -12.90 -2.51
CA PHE A 217 -7.37 -13.28 -1.76
C PHE A 217 -7.05 -12.20 -0.73
N ALA A 218 -6.29 -12.57 0.30
CA ALA A 218 -5.81 -11.62 1.29
C ALA A 218 -4.56 -10.84 0.82
N SER A 219 -4.10 -11.06 -0.42
CA SER A 219 -2.77 -10.61 -0.86
C SER A 219 -2.75 -9.20 -1.45
N SER A 220 -3.81 -8.37 -1.29
CA SER A 220 -3.65 -6.96 -1.66
C SER A 220 -2.96 -6.25 -0.53
N VAL A 221 -2.14 -5.32 -0.96
CA VAL A 221 -1.62 -4.19 -0.22
C VAL A 221 -2.75 -3.36 0.45
N ASP A 222 -4.03 -3.75 0.45
CA ASP A 222 -5.14 -2.90 0.92
C ASP A 222 -6.32 -3.67 1.59
N ARG A 223 -6.34 -5.02 1.54
CA ARG A 223 -7.20 -5.89 2.37
C ARG A 223 -6.34 -6.64 3.42
N SER A 224 -5.55 -5.88 4.16
CA SER A 224 -4.79 -6.36 5.32
C SER A 224 -5.65 -6.72 6.56
N ARG A 225 -6.99 -6.72 6.48
CA ARG A 225 -7.83 -6.99 7.66
C ARG A 225 -8.01 -8.47 7.99
N ASP A 226 -7.87 -9.37 7.02
CA ASP A 226 -8.06 -10.80 7.27
C ASP A 226 -7.30 -11.69 6.28
N LYS A 227 -6.17 -12.23 6.74
CA LYS A 227 -5.36 -13.19 5.97
C LYS A 227 -6.09 -14.49 5.61
N HIS A 228 -7.26 -14.74 6.21
CA HIS A 228 -8.07 -15.93 6.05
C HIS A 228 -9.36 -15.68 5.26
N ILE A 229 -9.54 -14.51 4.63
CA ILE A 229 -10.77 -14.17 3.89
C ILE A 229 -11.17 -15.24 2.87
N ALA A 230 -10.22 -15.72 2.05
CA ALA A 230 -10.48 -16.80 1.09
C ALA A 230 -10.97 -18.08 1.79
N ALA A 231 -10.35 -18.45 2.92
CA ALA A 231 -10.72 -19.63 3.69
C ALA A 231 -12.10 -19.48 4.38
N LYS A 232 -12.44 -18.28 4.85
CA LYS A 232 -13.76 -17.97 5.41
C LYS A 232 -14.86 -18.08 4.37
N HIS A 233 -14.65 -17.51 3.19
CA HIS A 233 -15.58 -17.66 2.05
C HIS A 233 -15.75 -19.14 1.68
N LEU A 234 -14.65 -19.91 1.60
CA LEU A 234 -14.70 -21.35 1.31
C LEU A 234 -15.55 -22.09 2.35
N ILE A 235 -15.31 -21.85 3.64
CA ILE A 235 -16.04 -22.51 4.74
C ILE A 235 -17.51 -22.09 4.75
N ALA A 236 -17.84 -20.83 4.50
CA ALA A 236 -19.22 -20.37 4.43
C ALA A 236 -19.98 -21.03 3.27
N ALA A 237 -19.38 -21.06 2.08
CA ALA A 237 -19.99 -21.73 0.93
C ALA A 237 -20.08 -23.26 1.11
N ALA A 238 -19.11 -23.87 1.78
CA ALA A 238 -19.12 -25.29 2.14
C ALA A 238 -20.30 -25.68 3.04
N LYS A 239 -20.71 -24.81 3.96
CA LYS A 239 -21.89 -25.06 4.81
C LYS A 239 -23.17 -25.12 3.98
N ARG A 240 -23.28 -24.30 2.92
CA ARG A 240 -24.41 -24.29 1.99
C ARG A 240 -24.42 -25.40 0.96
N LEU A 241 -23.28 -26.01 0.67
CA LEU A 241 -23.21 -27.14 -0.25
C LEU A 241 -24.11 -28.29 0.23
N ALA A 242 -24.88 -28.90 -0.66
CA ALA A 242 -25.72 -30.06 -0.33
C ALA A 242 -24.84 -31.26 0.11
N PRO A 243 -25.33 -32.15 1.01
CA PRO A 243 -24.67 -33.42 1.27
C PRO A 243 -24.39 -34.19 -0.03
N GLY A 244 -23.17 -34.72 -0.20
CA GLY A 244 -22.71 -35.36 -1.43
C GLY A 244 -22.35 -34.39 -2.57
N GLY A 245 -22.53 -33.08 -2.39
CA GLY A 245 -22.18 -32.06 -3.37
C GLY A 245 -20.67 -31.85 -3.54
N ARG A 246 -20.27 -31.15 -4.60
CA ARG A 246 -18.86 -30.84 -4.92
C ARG A 246 -18.56 -29.36 -4.83
N MET A 247 -17.41 -29.02 -4.25
CA MET A 247 -16.83 -27.67 -4.24
C MET A 247 -15.58 -27.66 -5.11
N VAL A 248 -15.46 -26.63 -5.97
CA VAL A 248 -14.21 -26.32 -6.66
C VAL A 248 -13.84 -24.87 -6.42
N ALA A 249 -12.68 -24.63 -5.82
CA ALA A 249 -12.24 -23.31 -5.41
C ALA A 249 -10.83 -22.99 -5.93
N ILE A 250 -10.65 -21.77 -6.42
CA ILE A 250 -9.33 -21.19 -6.69
C ILE A 250 -8.86 -20.53 -5.40
N MET A 251 -7.88 -21.11 -4.71
CA MET A 251 -7.42 -20.67 -3.40
C MET A 251 -6.01 -20.07 -3.47
N PRO A 252 -5.62 -19.19 -2.53
CA PRO A 252 -4.24 -18.74 -2.42
C PRO A 252 -3.32 -19.91 -2.02
N PRO A 253 -2.05 -19.96 -2.47
CA PRO A 253 -1.09 -21.03 -2.12
C PRO A 253 -0.82 -21.17 -0.61
N GLY A 254 -1.20 -20.16 0.18
CA GLY A 254 -1.12 -20.19 1.64
C GLY A 254 -2.15 -21.10 2.31
N PHE A 255 -3.24 -21.49 1.64
CA PHE A 255 -4.27 -22.35 2.23
C PHE A 255 -3.83 -23.82 2.22
N THR A 256 -3.07 -24.21 3.25
CA THR A 256 -2.47 -25.54 3.40
C THR A 256 -2.55 -26.00 4.86
N PRO A 257 -2.45 -27.31 5.15
CA PRO A 257 -2.45 -27.80 6.53
C PRO A 257 -1.31 -27.23 7.39
N LYS A 258 -0.20 -26.76 6.77
CA LYS A 258 0.95 -26.18 7.47
C LYS A 258 0.80 -24.68 7.75
N ARG A 259 0.29 -23.92 6.78
CA ARG A 259 0.24 -22.44 6.85
C ARG A 259 -1.09 -21.90 7.38
N ASP A 260 -2.19 -22.63 7.21
CA ASP A 260 -3.52 -22.27 7.72
C ASP A 260 -4.23 -23.48 8.35
N ALA A 261 -3.56 -24.10 9.34
CA ALA A 261 -3.99 -25.36 9.93
C ALA A 261 -5.43 -25.33 10.49
N ALA A 262 -5.83 -24.21 11.10
CA ALA A 262 -7.15 -24.07 11.72
C ALA A 262 -8.28 -24.06 10.69
N HIS A 263 -8.19 -23.23 9.65
CA HIS A 263 -9.21 -23.19 8.61
C HIS A 263 -9.14 -24.42 7.70
N TRP A 264 -7.94 -24.95 7.45
CA TRP A 264 -7.76 -26.23 6.75
C TRP A 264 -8.50 -27.35 7.47
N SER A 265 -8.26 -27.52 8.77
CA SER A 265 -8.94 -28.53 9.59
C SER A 265 -10.46 -28.32 9.61
N ARG A 266 -10.92 -27.06 9.67
CA ARG A 266 -12.34 -26.74 9.63
C ARG A 266 -13.00 -27.06 8.28
N ALA A 267 -12.32 -26.77 7.17
CA ALA A 267 -12.76 -27.18 5.84
C ALA A 267 -12.80 -28.71 5.74
N CYS A 268 -11.74 -29.40 6.14
CA CYS A 268 -11.70 -30.87 6.13
C CYS A 268 -12.78 -31.51 7.02
N GLY A 269 -13.19 -30.83 8.10
CA GLY A 269 -14.31 -31.26 8.95
C GLY A 269 -15.70 -31.10 8.31
N LEU A 270 -15.82 -30.33 7.22
CA LEU A 270 -17.07 -30.15 6.47
C LEU A 270 -17.10 -30.97 5.18
N MET A 271 -15.95 -31.30 4.61
CA MET A 271 -15.80 -31.79 3.24
C MET A 271 -14.43 -32.45 3.04
N THR A 272 -14.38 -33.46 2.20
CA THR A 272 -13.19 -34.27 1.95
C THR A 272 -12.42 -33.73 0.73
N PRO A 273 -11.14 -33.34 0.87
CA PRO A 273 -10.34 -32.86 -0.25
C PRO A 273 -10.01 -34.00 -1.23
N ARG A 274 -10.15 -33.74 -2.53
CA ARG A 274 -9.89 -34.70 -3.63
C ARG A 274 -8.71 -34.28 -4.51
N LEU A 275 -8.53 -32.97 -4.72
CA LEU A 275 -7.49 -32.41 -5.58
C LEU A 275 -6.95 -31.11 -4.98
N ALA A 276 -5.63 -30.91 -5.07
CA ALA A 276 -5.02 -29.58 -5.04
C ALA A 276 -3.89 -29.49 -6.07
N LEU A 277 -4.10 -28.67 -7.09
CA LEU A 277 -3.09 -28.37 -8.12
C LEU A 277 -2.56 -26.96 -7.93
N THR A 278 -1.24 -26.82 -7.84
CA THR A 278 -0.59 -25.51 -7.88
C THR A 278 -0.52 -25.05 -9.34
N ILE A 279 -1.25 -23.97 -9.66
CA ILE A 279 -1.37 -23.39 -11.00
C ILE A 279 -0.49 -22.13 -11.07
N PRO A 280 0.39 -22.01 -12.07
CA PRO A 280 1.35 -20.91 -12.14
C PRO A 280 0.66 -19.59 -12.47
N GLY A 281 1.17 -18.51 -11.89
CA GLY A 281 0.53 -17.20 -11.96
C GLY A 281 0.47 -16.59 -13.36
N GLN A 282 1.22 -17.11 -14.34
CA GLN A 282 1.17 -16.67 -15.74
C GLN A 282 -0.23 -16.77 -16.36
N VAL A 283 -1.09 -17.65 -15.84
CA VAL A 283 -2.49 -17.79 -16.26
C VAL A 283 -3.28 -16.48 -16.08
N TYR A 284 -2.92 -15.64 -15.11
CA TYR A 284 -3.57 -14.36 -14.86
C TYR A 284 -2.90 -13.15 -15.54
N ARG A 285 -1.85 -13.36 -16.36
CA ARG A 285 -1.03 -12.28 -16.93
C ARG A 285 -1.87 -11.22 -17.68
N LYS A 286 -2.87 -11.64 -18.46
CA LYS A 286 -3.77 -10.72 -19.19
C LYS A 286 -4.66 -9.87 -18.28
N LEU A 287 -4.93 -10.33 -17.06
CA LEU A 287 -5.70 -9.62 -16.04
C LEU A 287 -4.80 -8.79 -15.11
N GLY A 288 -3.51 -8.66 -15.44
CA GLY A 288 -2.59 -7.76 -14.77
C GLY A 288 -2.02 -8.30 -13.45
N THR A 289 -2.06 -9.61 -13.19
CA THR A 289 -1.42 -10.24 -12.03
C THR A 289 -0.68 -11.52 -12.43
N SER A 290 0.32 -11.92 -11.63
CA SER A 290 1.13 -13.12 -11.82
C SER A 290 1.23 -13.95 -10.53
N VAL A 291 0.22 -13.83 -9.65
CA VAL A 291 0.14 -14.58 -8.40
C VAL A 291 -0.16 -16.05 -8.70
N GLU A 292 0.67 -16.93 -8.17
CA GLU A 292 0.42 -18.38 -8.18
C GLU A 292 -0.88 -18.70 -7.41
N THR A 293 -1.64 -19.68 -7.88
CA THR A 293 -2.94 -20.06 -7.28
C THR A 293 -3.01 -21.56 -7.07
N GLN A 294 -3.95 -22.03 -6.26
CA GLN A 294 -4.21 -23.45 -6.05
C GLN A 294 -5.63 -23.80 -6.48
N LEU A 295 -5.80 -24.65 -7.48
CA LEU A 295 -7.09 -25.23 -7.84
C LEU A 295 -7.39 -26.39 -6.90
N MET A 296 -8.45 -26.27 -6.11
CA MET A 296 -8.83 -27.28 -5.11
C MET A 296 -10.21 -27.85 -5.40
N VAL A 297 -10.34 -29.17 -5.25
CA VAL A 297 -11.63 -29.89 -5.35
C VAL A 297 -11.90 -30.61 -4.03
N PHE A 298 -13.13 -30.52 -3.57
CA PHE A 298 -13.61 -31.22 -2.37
C PHE A 298 -15.00 -31.79 -2.59
N ASP A 299 -15.30 -32.92 -1.97
CA ASP A 299 -16.64 -33.52 -1.93
C ASP A 299 -17.21 -33.46 -0.51
N LYS A 300 -18.50 -33.11 -0.36
CA LYS A 300 -19.18 -33.05 0.95
C LYS A 300 -19.65 -34.43 1.40
N VAL A 301 -18.70 -35.30 1.68
CA VAL A 301 -18.89 -36.69 2.12
C VAL A 301 -18.05 -36.96 3.38
N GLN A 302 -18.52 -37.87 4.25
CA GLN A 302 -17.78 -38.32 5.44
C GLN A 302 -17.06 -39.64 5.15
N GLU A 303 -16.18 -39.63 4.15
CA GLU A 303 -15.35 -40.77 3.77
C GLU A 303 -13.90 -40.31 3.70
N ASP A 304 -12.97 -41.12 4.21
CA ASP A 304 -11.55 -40.87 3.98
C ASP A 304 -11.25 -41.08 2.50
N GLY A 305 -10.51 -40.14 1.90
CA GLY A 305 -10.22 -40.12 0.48
C GLY A 305 -8.77 -39.75 0.20
N GLU A 306 -8.16 -40.44 -0.76
CA GLU A 306 -6.89 -40.00 -1.31
C GLU A 306 -7.06 -38.67 -2.04
N MET A 307 -6.08 -37.78 -1.85
CA MET A 307 -6.06 -36.44 -2.42
C MET A 307 -4.91 -36.33 -3.41
N ILE A 308 -5.23 -36.05 -4.67
CA ILE A 308 -4.22 -35.77 -5.70
C ILE A 308 -3.58 -34.41 -5.39
N ARG A 309 -2.25 -34.37 -5.29
CA ARG A 309 -1.48 -33.13 -5.12
C ARG A 309 -0.35 -33.06 -6.14
N ALA A 310 -0.33 -31.99 -6.93
CA ALA A 310 0.72 -31.75 -7.91
C ALA A 310 0.92 -30.25 -8.16
N THR A 311 2.10 -29.92 -8.70
CA THR A 311 2.38 -28.61 -9.29
C THR A 311 2.46 -28.82 -10.80
N VAL A 312 1.85 -27.92 -11.57
CA VAL A 312 1.82 -27.99 -13.03
C VAL A 312 2.46 -26.75 -13.64
N GLU A 313 2.99 -26.86 -14.84
CA GLU A 313 3.63 -25.77 -15.60
C GLU A 313 2.61 -24.90 -16.35
N ASP A 314 1.47 -25.46 -16.70
CA ASP A 314 0.36 -24.75 -17.35
C ASP A 314 -1.00 -25.45 -17.17
N LEU A 315 -2.03 -24.92 -17.85
CA LEU A 315 -3.38 -25.50 -17.81
C LEU A 315 -3.53 -26.78 -18.64
N GLU A 316 -2.62 -27.07 -19.57
CA GLU A 316 -2.64 -28.30 -20.37
C GLU A 316 -2.13 -29.48 -19.55
N GLU A 317 -1.08 -29.29 -18.75
CA GLU A 317 -0.63 -30.33 -17.81
C GLU A 317 -1.64 -30.58 -16.67
N ALA A 318 -2.47 -29.59 -16.34
CA ALA A 318 -3.54 -29.76 -15.36
C ALA A 318 -4.69 -30.65 -15.85
N LEU A 319 -4.92 -30.72 -17.16
CA LEU A 319 -6.10 -31.38 -17.76
C LEU A 319 -6.28 -32.85 -17.34
N PRO A 320 -5.27 -33.73 -17.47
CA PRO A 320 -5.43 -35.14 -17.12
C PRO A 320 -5.76 -35.36 -15.63
N LEU A 321 -5.20 -34.53 -14.74
CA LEU A 321 -5.46 -34.58 -13.30
C LEU A 321 -6.87 -34.09 -12.97
N VAL A 322 -7.33 -33.07 -13.69
CA VAL A 322 -8.70 -32.55 -13.59
C VAL A 322 -9.71 -33.56 -14.11
N ASP A 323 -9.43 -34.24 -15.23
CA ASP A 323 -10.28 -35.31 -15.77
C ASP A 323 -10.37 -36.50 -14.82
N ALA A 324 -9.24 -36.89 -14.23
CA ALA A 324 -9.21 -37.96 -13.23
C ALA A 324 -10.09 -37.63 -12.01
N VAL A 325 -10.01 -36.41 -11.46
CA VAL A 325 -10.88 -36.04 -10.32
C VAL A 325 -12.34 -35.84 -10.74
N ALA A 326 -12.60 -35.37 -11.96
CA ALA A 326 -13.95 -35.20 -12.49
C ALA A 326 -14.67 -36.56 -12.60
N ALA A 327 -13.97 -37.59 -13.08
CA ALA A 327 -14.50 -38.95 -13.24
C ALA A 327 -14.90 -39.62 -11.92
N THR A 328 -14.30 -39.21 -10.79
CA THR A 328 -14.58 -39.78 -9.46
C THR A 328 -15.79 -39.14 -8.76
N ARG A 329 -16.46 -38.16 -9.37
CA ARG A 329 -17.61 -37.48 -8.74
C ARG A 329 -18.78 -38.45 -8.53
N SER A 330 -19.10 -38.75 -7.27
CA SER A 330 -20.23 -39.61 -6.90
C SER A 330 -21.57 -39.13 -7.47
N GLN A 331 -22.47 -40.07 -7.76
CA GLN A 331 -23.86 -39.76 -8.12
C GLN A 331 -24.70 -39.69 -6.84
N ILE A 332 -25.24 -38.51 -6.53
CA ILE A 332 -26.20 -38.36 -5.44
C ILE A 332 -27.50 -39.02 -5.88
N ARG A 333 -27.97 -40.06 -5.18
CA ARG A 333 -29.28 -40.67 -5.46
C ARG A 333 -30.38 -39.71 -5.01
N SER A 334 -31.29 -39.38 -5.91
CA SER A 334 -32.43 -38.47 -5.71
C SER A 334 -33.34 -38.82 -4.51
N ALA A 335 -33.29 -40.05 -4.00
CA ALA A 335 -34.05 -40.49 -2.83
C ALA A 335 -33.55 -39.91 -1.48
N GLU A 336 -32.26 -39.54 -1.37
CA GLU A 336 -31.70 -38.92 -0.16
C GLU A 336 -31.94 -37.40 -0.10
N ARG A 337 -32.25 -36.79 -1.25
CA ARG A 337 -32.49 -35.34 -1.42
C ARG A 337 -33.68 -34.80 -0.61
N ALA A 338 -34.66 -35.66 -0.27
CA ALA A 338 -35.89 -35.26 0.40
C ALA A 338 -35.80 -35.26 1.94
N ALA A 339 -34.79 -35.91 2.53
CA ALA A 339 -34.75 -36.14 3.99
C ALA A 339 -33.95 -35.07 4.76
N THR A 340 -33.15 -34.22 4.10
CA THR A 340 -32.10 -33.44 4.76
C THR A 340 -32.14 -31.92 4.52
N ILE A 341 -33.32 -31.30 4.45
CA ILE A 341 -33.44 -29.83 4.49
C ILE A 341 -33.88 -29.37 5.89
N PRO A 342 -32.98 -29.24 6.89
CA PRO A 342 -33.29 -28.48 8.07
C PRO A 342 -32.95 -27.01 7.78
N HIS A 343 -33.95 -26.14 7.63
CA HIS A 343 -33.99 -24.74 8.14
C HIS A 343 -35.10 -23.93 7.45
N ALA A 344 -36.32 -24.09 7.95
CA ALA A 344 -37.24 -22.96 8.08
C ALA A 344 -37.41 -22.72 9.59
N ARG A 345 -36.97 -21.57 10.10
CA ARG A 345 -37.24 -21.17 11.49
C ARG A 345 -38.18 -19.95 11.50
N PRO A 346 -39.40 -20.07 12.07
CA PRO A 346 -40.16 -18.94 12.57
C PRO A 346 -39.64 -18.50 13.96
N GLY A 347 -39.99 -17.29 14.37
CA GLY A 347 -39.30 -16.51 15.39
C GLY A 347 -39.47 -16.87 16.88
N LEU A 348 -38.66 -16.16 17.69
CA LEU A 348 -38.72 -15.84 19.13
C LEU A 348 -38.25 -16.93 20.15
N PRO A 349 -37.87 -16.55 21.39
CA PRO A 349 -36.85 -15.55 21.78
C PRO A 349 -35.80 -16.12 22.79
N SER A 350 -34.75 -15.32 23.01
CA SER A 350 -33.66 -15.41 24.01
C SER A 350 -33.79 -16.41 25.18
N SER A 351 -32.78 -17.28 25.33
CA SER A 351 -32.40 -17.82 26.64
C SER A 351 -30.86 -17.85 26.79
N ALA A 352 -30.40 -17.43 27.97
CA ALA A 352 -29.01 -17.18 28.32
C ALA A 352 -28.10 -18.43 28.28
N PRO A 353 -26.78 -18.29 28.05
CA PRO A 353 -25.90 -19.45 27.90
C PRO A 353 -25.56 -20.09 29.25
N ARG A 354 -25.81 -21.40 29.34
CA ARG A 354 -25.39 -22.26 30.45
C ARG A 354 -23.94 -22.70 30.21
N LYS A 355 -23.05 -22.35 31.15
CA LYS A 355 -21.62 -22.73 31.13
C LYS A 355 -21.48 -24.25 31.16
N THR A 356 -20.81 -24.82 30.15
CA THR A 356 -20.24 -26.18 30.21
C THR A 356 -18.72 -26.07 30.31
N ALA A 357 -18.16 -26.77 31.30
CA ALA A 357 -16.75 -26.78 31.62
C ALA A 357 -15.94 -27.54 30.55
N ALA A 358 -14.85 -26.93 30.07
CA ALA A 358 -13.90 -27.56 29.16
C ALA A 358 -13.00 -28.54 29.93
N SER A 359 -12.81 -29.74 29.37
CA SER A 359 -11.81 -30.71 29.84
C SER A 359 -10.41 -30.33 29.32
N PRO A 360 -9.32 -30.64 30.05
CA PRO A 360 -7.99 -30.14 29.74
C PRO A 360 -7.39 -30.90 28.56
N VAL A 361 -7.06 -30.18 27.49
CA VAL A 361 -6.19 -30.68 26.43
C VAL A 361 -4.75 -30.54 26.91
N ALA A 362 -4.01 -31.65 26.87
CA ALA A 362 -2.62 -31.72 27.30
C ALA A 362 -1.75 -30.72 26.54
N VAL A 363 -1.04 -29.88 27.29
CA VAL A 363 -0.13 -28.85 26.80
C VAL A 363 1.16 -29.49 26.31
N THR A 364 1.39 -29.53 25.00
CA THR A 364 2.74 -29.61 24.44
C THR A 364 3.34 -28.20 24.44
N LYS A 365 4.50 -28.06 25.09
CA LYS A 365 5.15 -26.77 25.41
C LYS A 365 5.48 -25.95 24.14
N PRO A 366 5.01 -24.70 24.02
CA PRO A 366 5.43 -23.77 22.97
C PRO A 366 6.69 -23.02 23.45
N ARG A 367 7.88 -23.41 22.97
CA ARG A 367 9.10 -22.61 23.21
C ARG A 367 9.43 -21.62 22.08
N ALA A 368 8.73 -21.65 20.95
CA ALA A 368 9.18 -20.94 19.73
C ALA A 368 8.82 -19.44 19.63
N ASN A 369 8.00 -18.85 20.52
CA ASN A 369 7.52 -17.46 20.40
C ASN A 369 7.78 -16.58 21.63
N ALA A 370 8.64 -16.98 22.56
CA ALA A 370 8.95 -16.14 23.73
C ALA A 370 9.83 -14.95 23.30
N ALA A 371 9.47 -13.73 23.74
CA ALA A 371 10.34 -12.58 23.61
C ALA A 371 11.58 -12.78 24.50
N ILE A 372 12.75 -12.88 23.88
CA ILE A 372 14.04 -13.02 24.56
C ILE A 372 14.74 -11.65 24.60
N PRO A 373 15.62 -11.40 25.57
CA PRO A 373 16.56 -10.28 25.49
C PRO A 373 17.31 -10.35 24.15
N LEU A 374 17.51 -9.22 23.48
CA LEU A 374 18.34 -9.10 22.29
C LEU A 374 19.81 -9.02 22.74
N PRO A 375 20.58 -10.14 22.72
CA PRO A 375 21.90 -10.16 23.29
C PRO A 375 22.92 -9.68 22.26
N PHE A 376 23.82 -8.80 22.69
CA PHE A 376 24.97 -8.40 21.89
C PHE A 376 26.24 -8.37 22.75
N THR A 377 27.37 -8.61 22.11
CA THR A 377 28.69 -8.51 22.72
C THR A 377 29.34 -7.21 22.26
N SER A 378 29.78 -6.40 23.21
CA SER A 378 30.52 -5.17 22.91
C SER A 378 31.94 -5.48 22.48
N LEU A 379 32.40 -4.76 21.45
CA LEU A 379 33.75 -4.83 20.93
C LEU A 379 34.52 -3.60 21.42
N GLU A 380 35.53 -3.85 22.27
CA GLU A 380 36.43 -2.82 22.79
C GLU A 380 37.19 -2.13 21.65
N VAL A 381 37.72 -2.94 20.72
CA VAL A 381 38.34 -2.45 19.48
C VAL A 381 37.28 -2.49 18.37
N PRO A 382 36.97 -1.35 17.73
CA PRO A 382 36.03 -1.34 16.62
C PRO A 382 36.51 -2.24 15.47
N ARG A 383 35.58 -2.96 14.83
CA ARG A 383 35.86 -3.62 13.55
C ARG A 383 36.11 -2.57 12.48
N ASP A 384 37.05 -2.89 11.59
CA ASP A 384 37.32 -2.05 10.43
C ASP A 384 36.34 -2.41 9.29
N ASN A 385 35.67 -1.40 8.75
CA ASN A 385 34.80 -1.55 7.60
C ASN A 385 35.65 -1.35 6.35
N THR A 386 36.00 -2.46 5.70
CA THR A 386 37.00 -2.47 4.62
C THR A 386 36.54 -1.64 3.41
N PRO A 387 37.37 -0.72 2.88
CA PRO A 387 37.11 -0.02 1.63
C PRO A 387 36.95 -1.01 0.47
N ILE A 388 35.91 -0.83 -0.34
CA ILE A 388 35.67 -1.60 -1.57
C ILE A 388 35.83 -0.74 -2.84
N SER A 389 35.89 0.58 -2.67
CA SER A 389 36.20 1.57 -3.70
C SER A 389 36.76 2.83 -3.05
N ASP A 390 37.05 3.87 -3.83
CA ASP A 390 37.51 5.18 -3.33
C ASP A 390 36.41 6.00 -2.63
N ILE A 391 35.16 5.52 -2.65
CA ILE A 391 34.00 6.24 -2.09
C ILE A 391 33.27 5.42 -1.03
N TYR A 392 33.27 4.09 -1.15
CA TYR A 392 32.47 3.21 -0.30
C TYR A 392 33.30 2.15 0.43
N ALA A 393 32.87 1.85 1.65
CA ALA A 393 33.34 0.75 2.48
C ALA A 393 32.21 -0.24 2.76
N ARG A 394 32.54 -1.53 2.85
CA ARG A 394 31.56 -2.57 3.19
C ARG A 394 31.12 -2.40 4.64
N TYR A 395 29.80 -2.33 4.86
CA TYR A 395 29.25 -2.08 6.19
C TYR A 395 29.10 -3.37 7.00
N ARG A 396 29.60 -3.35 8.23
CA ARG A 396 29.24 -4.24 9.33
C ARG A 396 29.11 -3.43 10.62
N PRO A 397 28.32 -3.91 11.61
CA PRO A 397 28.36 -3.35 12.96
C PRO A 397 29.80 -3.32 13.51
N GLN A 398 30.30 -2.14 13.86
CA GLN A 398 31.70 -1.96 14.24
C GLN A 398 31.96 -2.21 15.73
N ARG A 399 30.97 -1.93 16.58
CA ARG A 399 31.12 -1.95 18.05
C ARG A 399 30.39 -3.07 18.75
N ILE A 400 29.53 -3.79 18.06
CA ILE A 400 28.71 -4.84 18.65
C ILE A 400 28.64 -6.05 17.74
N GLU A 401 28.54 -7.23 18.35
CA GLU A 401 28.24 -8.49 17.68
C GLU A 401 26.97 -9.06 18.26
N ILE A 402 25.95 -9.26 17.41
CA ILE A 402 24.62 -9.68 17.82
C ILE A 402 24.51 -11.19 17.63
N ALA A 403 24.34 -11.93 18.72
CA ALA A 403 24.37 -13.39 18.65
C ALA A 403 23.19 -13.95 17.83
N GLY A 404 23.50 -14.81 16.85
CA GLY A 404 22.51 -15.43 15.98
C GLY A 404 21.94 -14.54 14.88
N ALA A 405 22.34 -13.26 14.80
CA ALA A 405 21.89 -12.36 13.76
C ALA A 405 22.43 -12.77 12.38
N GLN A 406 21.60 -12.62 11.36
CA GLN A 406 21.97 -12.85 9.97
C GLN A 406 22.41 -11.56 9.29
N GLU A 407 23.31 -11.67 8.32
CA GLU A 407 23.70 -10.53 7.49
C GLU A 407 22.51 -9.98 6.67
N HIS A 408 22.59 -8.72 6.25
CA HIS A 408 21.58 -8.17 5.35
C HIS A 408 21.60 -8.92 3.99
N PRO A 409 20.44 -9.29 3.40
CA PRO A 409 20.37 -10.11 2.19
C PRO A 409 21.11 -9.52 0.97
N THR A 410 21.19 -8.19 0.92
CA THR A 410 22.02 -7.46 -0.04
C THR A 410 23.17 -6.80 0.73
N PRO A 411 24.43 -6.93 0.29
CA PRO A 411 25.55 -6.28 0.96
C PRO A 411 25.32 -4.78 1.13
N LEU A 412 25.55 -4.29 2.34
CA LEU A 412 25.43 -2.87 2.64
C LEU A 412 26.80 -2.19 2.59
N VAL A 413 26.78 -0.91 2.25
CA VAL A 413 27.96 -0.04 2.20
C VAL A 413 27.67 1.27 2.94
N GLU A 414 28.72 1.91 3.41
CA GLU A 414 28.70 3.30 3.86
C GLU A 414 29.82 4.10 3.17
N SER A 415 29.80 5.43 3.24
CA SER A 415 30.90 6.23 2.69
C SER A 415 32.19 6.01 3.49
N ILE A 416 33.36 6.15 2.85
CA ILE A 416 34.65 6.05 3.56
C ILE A 416 34.73 7.04 4.72
N ALA A 417 34.18 8.24 4.54
CA ALA A 417 34.09 9.25 5.58
C ALA A 417 33.34 8.74 6.82
N MET A 418 32.21 8.06 6.63
CA MET A 418 31.45 7.46 7.72
C MET A 418 32.16 6.25 8.32
N ALA A 419 32.79 5.39 7.51
CA ALA A 419 33.55 4.23 7.98
C ALA A 419 34.78 4.62 8.83
N SER A 420 35.36 5.80 8.60
CA SER A 420 36.55 6.30 9.33
C SER A 420 36.32 6.54 10.83
N VAL A 421 35.07 6.55 11.27
CA VAL A 421 34.70 6.72 12.68
C VAL A 421 33.75 5.61 13.09
N ALA A 422 33.91 5.10 14.31
CA ALA A 422 33.03 4.09 14.87
C ALA A 422 31.97 4.75 15.78
N PRO A 423 30.76 4.17 15.88
CA PRO A 423 29.80 4.58 16.90
C PRO A 423 30.34 4.29 18.32
N PRO A 424 29.68 4.78 19.38
CA PRO A 424 29.99 4.37 20.73
C PRO A 424 29.49 2.94 20.98
N VAL A 425 30.04 2.25 21.99
CA VAL A 425 29.41 1.02 22.50
C VAL A 425 28.09 1.43 23.18
N PRO A 426 26.96 0.75 22.89
CA PRO A 426 25.71 1.02 23.58
C PRO A 426 25.88 0.83 25.09
N SER A 427 25.33 1.75 25.87
CA SER A 427 25.48 1.80 27.33
C SER A 427 24.73 0.69 28.08
N ASN A 428 23.92 -0.11 27.39
CA ASN A 428 22.99 -1.10 27.95
C ASN A 428 21.91 -0.52 28.88
N THR A 429 21.73 0.81 28.90
CA THR A 429 20.70 1.47 29.70
C THR A 429 19.32 1.00 29.26
N GLY A 430 18.54 0.42 30.19
CA GLY A 430 17.21 -0.13 29.87
C GLY A 430 17.24 -1.37 28.99
N SER A 431 18.32 -2.17 29.02
CA SER A 431 18.45 -3.42 28.25
C SER A 431 17.39 -4.47 28.56
N ASP A 432 16.77 -4.43 29.74
CA ASP A 432 15.62 -5.30 30.09
C ASP A 432 14.41 -5.12 29.17
N ASP A 433 14.25 -3.91 28.60
CA ASP A 433 13.19 -3.59 27.65
C ASP A 433 13.52 -4.02 26.21
N LEU A 434 14.81 -4.28 25.93
CA LEU A 434 15.30 -4.61 24.60
C LEU A 434 15.07 -6.10 24.30
N ARG A 435 13.81 -6.45 24.03
CA ARG A 435 13.37 -7.83 23.84
C ARG A 435 12.66 -8.01 22.50
N LEU A 436 12.98 -9.10 21.82
CA LEU A 436 12.36 -9.51 20.56
C LEU A 436 12.12 -11.03 20.54
N PRO A 437 11.14 -11.53 19.78
CA PRO A 437 11.01 -12.97 19.52
C PRO A 437 12.29 -13.52 18.87
N ALA A 438 12.84 -14.62 19.39
CA ALA A 438 14.11 -15.20 18.95
C ALA A 438 14.19 -15.41 17.43
N ARG A 439 13.09 -15.89 16.83
CA ARG A 439 12.97 -16.10 15.39
C ARG A 439 13.31 -14.86 14.54
N LEU A 440 13.02 -13.64 15.03
CA LEU A 440 13.27 -12.42 14.25
C LEU A 440 14.77 -12.16 14.07
N ILE A 441 15.59 -12.67 14.98
CA ILE A 441 17.04 -12.58 14.97
C ILE A 441 17.61 -13.79 14.21
N GLU A 442 17.28 -15.00 14.67
CA GLU A 442 17.88 -16.25 14.19
C GLU A 442 17.52 -16.59 12.74
N GLU A 443 16.29 -16.30 12.30
CA GLU A 443 15.84 -16.55 10.93
C GLU A 443 16.10 -15.35 10.00
N GLY A 444 16.70 -14.26 10.49
CA GLY A 444 17.08 -13.10 9.68
C GLY A 444 15.91 -12.23 9.20
N HIS A 445 14.75 -12.23 9.88
CA HIS A 445 13.67 -11.28 9.58
C HIS A 445 14.10 -9.82 9.83
N LEU A 446 15.00 -9.63 10.80
CA LEU A 446 15.80 -8.43 10.98
C LEU A 446 17.28 -8.80 10.83
N SER A 447 17.96 -8.16 9.89
CA SER A 447 19.41 -8.34 9.70
C SER A 447 20.21 -7.70 10.84
N GLU A 448 21.48 -8.09 10.99
CA GLU A 448 22.40 -7.54 11.98
C GLU A 448 22.49 -6.01 11.94
N ALA A 449 22.44 -5.42 10.74
CA ALA A 449 22.49 -3.98 10.53
C ALA A 449 21.20 -3.31 11.04
N GLN A 450 20.04 -3.91 10.75
CA GLN A 450 18.75 -3.41 11.22
C GLN A 450 18.60 -3.57 12.75
N LEU A 451 19.12 -4.66 13.31
CA LEU A 451 19.17 -4.88 14.75
C LEU A 451 20.10 -3.88 15.44
N GLU A 452 21.26 -3.56 14.85
CA GLU A 452 22.15 -2.49 15.35
C GLU A 452 21.42 -1.15 15.41
N THR A 453 20.67 -0.77 14.37
CA THR A 453 19.86 0.47 14.39
C THR A 453 18.89 0.48 15.57
N ILE A 454 18.20 -0.64 15.82
CA ILE A 454 17.22 -0.75 16.92
C ILE A 454 17.93 -0.60 18.28
N ILE A 455 19.09 -1.24 18.46
CA ILE A 455 19.91 -1.15 19.68
C ILE A 455 20.38 0.28 19.91
N MET A 456 20.96 0.91 18.88
CA MET A 456 21.50 2.26 18.97
C MET A 456 20.40 3.31 19.20
N ALA A 457 19.25 3.16 18.52
CA ALA A 457 18.10 4.04 18.74
C ALA A 457 17.52 3.88 20.16
N HIS A 458 17.41 2.65 20.66
CA HIS A 458 16.97 2.38 22.03
C HIS A 458 17.93 2.99 23.06
N ASP A 459 19.24 2.88 22.85
CA ASP A 459 20.26 3.49 23.70
C ASP A 459 20.18 5.02 23.70
N ALA A 460 20.05 5.64 22.52
CA ALA A 460 19.84 7.09 22.41
C ALA A 460 18.57 7.53 23.15
N HIS A 461 17.47 6.78 22.99
CA HIS A 461 16.21 7.02 23.68
C HIS A 461 16.28 6.78 25.20
N GLY A 462 17.32 6.11 25.71
CA GLY A 462 17.59 5.98 27.14
C GLY A 462 18.18 7.24 27.78
N ARG A 463 18.63 8.20 26.97
CA ARG A 463 19.32 9.42 27.41
C ARG A 463 18.47 10.67 27.19
N ASP A 464 18.77 11.72 27.94
CA ASP A 464 18.13 13.03 27.82
C ASP A 464 19.09 14.06 27.22
N LEU A 465 18.53 15.08 26.58
CA LEU A 465 19.25 16.29 26.19
C LEU A 465 19.85 16.97 27.44
N PRO A 466 21.05 17.56 27.35
CA PRO A 466 21.66 18.28 28.47
C PRO A 466 20.81 19.46 28.96
N GLY A 467 20.28 19.36 30.18
CA GLY A 467 19.48 20.43 30.83
C GLY A 467 17.97 20.19 30.79
N ARG A 468 17.21 21.17 31.29
CA ARG A 468 15.75 21.21 31.30
C ARG A 468 15.24 22.36 30.45
N PHE A 469 14.08 22.18 29.83
CA PHE A 469 13.59 23.09 28.80
C PHE A 469 12.14 23.50 29.04
N THR A 470 11.87 24.77 28.76
CA THR A 470 10.53 25.29 28.46
C THR A 470 10.36 25.42 26.94
N ILE A 471 9.12 25.49 26.50
CA ILE A 471 8.77 25.73 25.10
C ILE A 471 8.33 27.19 24.97
N ASP A 472 8.71 27.86 23.89
CA ASP A 472 8.20 29.19 23.55
C ASP A 472 6.68 29.21 23.28
N ASP A 473 6.08 30.40 23.31
CA ASP A 473 4.64 30.59 23.12
C ASP A 473 4.13 30.04 21.77
N ASP A 474 4.97 30.09 20.74
CA ASP A 474 4.66 29.58 19.39
C ASP A 474 4.77 28.05 19.28
N GLN A 475 5.30 27.38 20.30
CA GLN A 475 5.55 25.94 20.41
C GLN A 475 6.52 25.40 19.36
N THR A 476 7.54 26.18 19.02
CA THR A 476 8.51 25.87 17.96
C THR A 476 9.95 25.77 18.45
N LYS A 477 10.26 26.24 19.66
CA LYS A 477 11.63 26.30 20.16
C LYS A 477 11.72 25.83 21.60
N LEU A 478 12.76 25.03 21.87
CA LEU A 478 13.18 24.70 23.22
C LEU A 478 14.12 25.78 23.74
N THR A 479 13.83 26.26 24.95
CA THR A 479 14.68 27.21 25.67
C THR A 479 15.12 26.56 26.96
N ARG A 480 16.44 26.49 27.21
CA ARG A 480 16.99 25.93 28.44
C ARG A 480 16.58 26.83 29.61
N ALA A 481 16.04 26.22 30.66
CA ALA A 481 15.50 26.89 31.82
C ALA A 481 15.65 25.96 33.04
N ASP A 482 16.89 25.67 33.43
CA ASP A 482 17.18 24.67 34.47
C ASP A 482 16.56 25.01 35.84
N ASP A 483 16.43 26.30 36.14
CA ASP A 483 15.87 26.82 37.40
C ASP A 483 14.34 26.96 37.38
N ASP A 484 13.68 26.79 36.23
CA ASP A 484 12.23 26.91 36.11
C ASP A 484 11.55 25.60 36.59
N PRO A 485 10.64 25.65 37.58
CA PRO A 485 9.91 24.49 38.07
C PRO A 485 9.13 23.73 36.98
N GLU A 486 8.65 24.43 35.95
CA GLU A 486 7.87 23.86 34.84
C GLU A 486 8.76 23.31 33.72
N ALA A 487 10.08 23.53 33.75
CA ALA A 487 10.98 23.02 32.75
C ALA A 487 11.10 21.50 32.81
N ARG A 488 11.09 20.85 31.64
CA ARG A 488 11.07 19.38 31.53
C ARG A 488 12.36 18.87 30.90
N ALA A 489 12.75 17.64 31.25
CA ALA A 489 13.82 16.93 30.56
C ALA A 489 13.30 16.35 29.25
N TYR A 490 14.06 16.54 28.17
CA TYR A 490 13.70 16.10 26.83
C TYR A 490 14.57 14.91 26.41
N ARG A 491 13.94 13.77 26.13
CA ARG A 491 14.60 12.56 25.63
C ARG A 491 15.34 12.85 24.30
N LEU A 492 16.54 12.29 24.14
CA LEU A 492 17.30 12.33 22.88
C LEU A 492 16.56 11.56 21.79
N GLY A 493 16.74 12.01 20.54
CA GLY A 493 16.22 11.34 19.35
C GLY A 493 17.33 10.57 18.63
N TYR A 494 16.94 9.78 17.63
CA TYR A 494 17.88 9.06 16.77
C TYR A 494 17.52 9.29 15.30
N PHE A 495 18.52 9.41 14.44
CA PHE A 495 18.34 9.69 13.02
C PHE A 495 18.85 8.52 12.15
N LEU A 496 17.94 7.97 11.36
CA LEU A 496 18.20 6.91 10.39
C LEU A 496 18.28 7.49 8.98
N GLY A 497 19.49 7.52 8.43
CA GLY A 497 19.86 8.03 7.12
C GLY A 497 19.98 6.96 6.03
N ASP A 498 19.49 5.74 6.27
CA ASP A 498 19.64 4.63 5.33
C ASP A 498 19.00 4.88 3.96
N GLY A 499 19.67 4.40 2.91
CA GLY A 499 19.23 4.43 1.52
C GLY A 499 18.01 3.53 1.28
N THR A 500 17.44 3.63 0.08
CA THR A 500 16.35 2.74 -0.33
C THR A 500 16.84 1.30 -0.38
N GLY A 501 16.03 0.36 0.11
CA GLY A 501 16.34 -1.07 0.11
C GLY A 501 17.08 -1.61 1.34
N CYS A 502 17.60 -0.74 2.22
CA CYS A 502 18.21 -1.17 3.50
C CYS A 502 17.17 -1.61 4.56
N GLY A 503 15.88 -1.37 4.31
CA GLY A 503 14.79 -1.82 5.18
C GLY A 503 14.34 -0.84 6.27
N LYS A 504 14.46 0.48 6.05
CA LYS A 504 14.03 1.54 6.99
C LYS A 504 12.67 1.33 7.66
N GLY A 505 11.68 0.87 6.90
CA GLY A 505 10.34 0.59 7.43
C GLY A 505 10.34 -0.61 8.41
N ARG A 506 11.14 -1.65 8.14
CA ARG A 506 11.38 -2.75 9.09
C ARG A 506 12.14 -2.30 10.34
N GLU A 507 13.09 -1.39 10.21
CA GLU A 507 13.80 -0.82 11.37
C GLU A 507 12.86 0.00 12.26
N CYS A 508 12.01 0.83 11.64
CA CYS A 508 10.94 1.57 12.34
C CYS A 508 9.98 0.61 13.05
N ALA A 509 9.47 -0.39 12.33
CA ALA A 509 8.57 -1.40 12.90
C ALA A 509 9.23 -2.20 14.02
N GLY A 510 10.52 -2.54 13.89
CA GLY A 510 11.29 -3.26 14.90
C GLY A 510 11.50 -2.43 16.17
N LEU A 511 11.80 -1.13 16.03
CA LEU A 511 11.92 -0.22 17.17
C LEU A 511 10.56 -0.02 17.86
N ILE A 512 9.46 0.08 17.10
CA ILE A 512 8.11 0.09 17.66
C ILE A 512 7.84 -1.23 18.40
N LEU A 513 8.22 -2.38 17.83
CA LEU A 513 7.98 -3.70 18.42
C LEU A 513 8.71 -3.89 19.75
N VAL A 514 9.98 -3.47 19.85
CA VAL A 514 10.73 -3.47 21.12
C VAL A 514 9.95 -2.69 22.19
N ASN A 515 9.53 -1.47 21.86
CA ASN A 515 8.77 -0.63 22.78
C ASN A 515 7.39 -1.22 23.13
N TRP A 516 6.73 -1.83 22.15
CA TRP A 516 5.46 -2.52 22.32
C TRP A 516 5.56 -3.68 23.31
N LEU A 517 6.62 -4.47 23.20
CA LEU A 517 6.92 -5.60 24.10
C LEU A 517 7.35 -5.14 25.50
N ALA A 518 7.94 -3.94 25.61
CA ALA A 518 8.19 -3.25 26.88
C ALA A 518 6.93 -2.58 27.49
N GLY A 519 5.74 -2.80 26.90
CA GLY A 519 4.46 -2.27 27.41
C GLY A 519 4.09 -0.88 26.89
N ARG A 520 4.94 -0.22 26.11
CA ARG A 520 4.69 1.09 25.50
C ARG A 520 3.92 0.90 24.19
N ARG A 521 2.62 0.65 24.30
CA ARG A 521 1.78 0.20 23.17
C ARG A 521 1.14 1.32 22.34
N LYS A 522 1.50 2.57 22.56
CA LYS A 522 1.10 3.68 21.67
C LYS A 522 2.32 4.10 20.84
N ALA A 523 2.17 4.20 19.53
CA ALA A 523 3.18 4.77 18.65
C ALA A 523 2.53 5.67 17.59
N ILE A 524 3.29 6.62 17.05
CA ILE A 524 2.85 7.48 15.94
C ILE A 524 3.85 7.32 14.80
N TRP A 525 3.32 7.01 13.62
CA TRP A 525 4.09 6.90 12.40
C TRP A 525 3.63 7.99 11.43
N VAL A 526 4.42 9.06 11.31
CA VAL A 526 4.19 10.16 10.38
C VAL A 526 4.91 9.88 9.08
N SER A 527 4.22 9.91 7.94
CA SER A 527 4.82 9.65 6.62
C SER A 527 4.31 10.63 5.54
N LYS A 528 4.89 10.56 4.34
CA LYS A 528 4.63 11.49 3.23
C LYS A 528 3.24 11.33 2.61
N SER A 529 2.78 10.11 2.43
CA SER A 529 1.54 9.79 1.70
C SER A 529 0.66 8.83 2.48
N ALA A 530 -0.66 8.93 2.29
CA ALA A 530 -1.61 8.01 2.89
C ALA A 530 -1.45 6.58 2.35
N THR A 531 -0.89 6.42 1.16
CA THR A 531 -0.61 5.13 0.52
C THR A 531 0.51 4.34 1.21
N LEU A 532 1.41 5.01 1.93
CA LEU A 532 2.54 4.38 2.62
C LEU A 532 2.13 3.66 3.92
N ILE A 533 0.86 3.77 4.33
CA ILE A 533 0.34 3.00 5.47
C ILE A 533 0.46 1.49 5.22
N GLU A 534 0.40 1.07 3.97
CA GLU A 534 0.41 -0.34 3.61
C GLU A 534 1.82 -0.92 3.65
N ASP A 535 2.84 -0.12 3.31
CA ASP A 535 4.24 -0.46 3.61
C ASP A 535 4.47 -0.59 5.11
N ALA A 536 3.94 0.35 5.92
CA ALA A 536 4.04 0.29 7.37
C ALA A 536 3.31 -0.95 7.97
N ILE A 537 2.14 -1.31 7.43
CA ILE A 537 1.39 -2.52 7.83
C ILE A 537 2.17 -3.78 7.46
N ARG A 538 2.73 -3.85 6.24
CA ARG A 538 3.58 -4.97 5.82
C ARG A 538 4.76 -5.13 6.78
N ASP A 539 5.52 -4.05 7.01
CA ASP A 539 6.73 -4.10 7.83
C ASP A 539 6.42 -4.45 9.30
N TRP A 540 5.28 -3.99 9.84
CA TRP A 540 4.80 -4.41 11.17
C TRP A 540 4.36 -5.88 11.23
N THR A 541 3.65 -6.35 10.19
CA THR A 541 3.12 -7.71 10.12
C THR A 541 4.23 -8.74 9.92
N ASP A 542 5.26 -8.40 9.12
CA ASP A 542 6.44 -9.23 8.91
C ASP A 542 7.15 -9.55 10.23
N LEU A 543 7.14 -8.60 11.19
CA LEU A 543 7.72 -8.78 12.51
C LEU A 543 6.78 -9.47 13.52
N GLY A 544 5.58 -9.87 13.08
CA GLY A 544 4.58 -10.58 13.88
C GLY A 544 3.52 -9.70 14.53
N GLY A 545 3.50 -8.40 14.22
CA GLY A 545 2.44 -7.49 14.62
C GLY A 545 1.10 -7.77 13.92
N SER A 546 -0.02 -7.29 14.47
CA SER A 546 -1.32 -7.39 13.82
C SER A 546 -1.54 -6.17 12.89
N PRO A 547 -2.02 -6.36 11.66
CA PRO A 547 -2.42 -5.24 10.79
C PRO A 547 -3.47 -4.32 11.42
N ALA A 548 -4.26 -4.82 12.38
CA ALA A 548 -5.27 -4.04 13.08
C ALA A 548 -4.68 -3.01 14.05
N ASP A 549 -3.42 -3.18 14.46
CA ASP A 549 -2.71 -2.29 15.37
C ASP A 549 -2.42 -0.94 14.71
N ILE A 550 -2.22 -0.93 13.38
CA ILE A 550 -1.98 0.30 12.62
C ILE A 550 -3.29 0.88 12.09
N ARG A 551 -3.55 2.15 12.41
CA ARG A 551 -4.76 2.86 11.95
C ARG A 551 -4.43 4.26 11.45
N SER A 552 -4.95 4.59 10.26
CA SER A 552 -4.89 5.96 9.74
C SER A 552 -5.72 6.92 10.59
N LEU A 553 -5.16 8.06 10.98
CA LEU A 553 -5.86 9.15 11.65
C LEU A 553 -7.08 9.67 10.87
N SER A 554 -7.03 9.59 9.54
CA SER A 554 -8.11 10.02 8.66
C SER A 554 -9.41 9.22 8.81
N LYS A 555 -9.39 8.09 9.53
CA LYS A 555 -10.59 7.31 9.89
C LYS A 555 -11.53 8.06 10.82
N TRP A 556 -11.00 8.99 11.61
CA TRP A 556 -11.78 9.84 12.52
C TRP A 556 -11.78 11.26 11.99
N LYS A 557 -12.85 12.00 12.26
CA LYS A 557 -12.89 13.43 11.95
C LYS A 557 -12.05 14.21 12.98
N PRO A 558 -11.54 15.42 12.67
CA PRO A 558 -10.70 16.18 13.60
C PRO A 558 -11.34 16.46 14.97
N ASP A 559 -12.67 16.58 15.01
CA ASP A 559 -13.51 16.84 16.18
C ASP A 559 -13.91 15.57 16.95
N GLN A 560 -13.54 14.38 16.46
CA GLN A 560 -13.89 13.11 17.08
C GLN A 560 -12.70 12.56 17.90
N PRO A 561 -12.90 12.07 19.14
CA PRO A 561 -11.83 11.42 19.88
C PRO A 561 -11.39 10.12 19.19
N ILE A 562 -10.10 9.79 19.31
CA ILE A 562 -9.54 8.53 18.79
C ILE A 562 -9.83 7.43 19.82
N PRO A 563 -10.67 6.43 19.52
CA PRO A 563 -11.13 5.44 20.51
C PRO A 563 -10.10 4.33 20.81
N MET A 564 -8.91 4.38 20.19
CA MET A 564 -7.86 3.40 20.39
C MET A 564 -7.22 3.59 21.76
N VAL A 565 -7.18 2.54 22.58
CA VAL A 565 -6.45 2.58 23.87
C VAL A 565 -4.96 2.35 23.63
N ASP A 566 -4.63 1.39 22.77
CA ASP A 566 -3.29 1.10 22.25
C ASP A 566 -3.31 0.99 20.72
N GLY A 567 -2.13 1.03 20.11
CA GLY A 567 -1.93 0.92 18.67
C GLY A 567 -0.94 1.92 18.08
N ILE A 568 -0.78 1.83 16.77
CA ILE A 568 0.11 2.65 15.96
C ILE A 568 -0.76 3.58 15.12
N LEU A 569 -0.70 4.87 15.43
CA LEU A 569 -1.43 5.89 14.69
C LEU A 569 -0.62 6.32 13.47
N PHE A 570 -1.10 5.98 12.28
CA PHE A 570 -0.49 6.40 11.02
C PHE A 570 -1.05 7.75 10.58
N VAL A 571 -0.16 8.71 10.32
CA VAL A 571 -0.50 10.10 10.01
C VAL A 571 0.29 10.55 8.80
N THR A 572 -0.30 11.35 7.92
CA THR A 572 0.49 12.03 6.88
C THR A 572 0.88 13.43 7.32
N TYR A 573 2.02 13.93 6.88
CA TYR A 573 2.40 15.33 7.16
C TYR A 573 1.33 16.35 6.71
N ALA A 574 0.65 16.07 5.59
CA ALA A 574 -0.46 16.88 5.11
C ALA A 574 -1.69 16.84 6.04
N THR A 575 -1.97 15.68 6.64
CA THR A 575 -3.05 15.52 7.63
C THR A 575 -2.69 16.21 8.94
N LEU A 576 -1.44 16.05 9.40
CA LEU A 576 -0.95 16.62 10.67
C LEU A 576 -1.18 18.14 10.76
N ARG A 577 -0.94 18.87 9.67
CA ARG A 577 -1.15 20.33 9.62
C ARG A 577 -2.60 20.79 9.45
N SER A 578 -3.57 19.89 9.32
CA SER A 578 -4.96 20.25 8.99
C SER A 578 -5.80 20.55 10.22
N ALA A 579 -6.87 21.34 10.03
CA ALA A 579 -7.85 21.68 11.08
C ALA A 579 -9.27 21.33 10.64
N GLY A 580 -10.12 20.99 11.61
CA GLY A 580 -11.55 20.72 11.40
C GLY A 580 -12.39 21.99 11.33
N LYS A 581 -13.68 21.83 10.98
CA LYS A 581 -14.64 22.93 10.82
C LYS A 581 -14.91 23.70 12.12
N CYS A 582 -14.71 23.05 13.26
CA CYS A 582 -14.93 23.62 14.59
C CYS A 582 -13.65 24.21 15.22
N GLY A 583 -12.56 24.33 14.45
CA GLY A 583 -11.27 24.85 14.94
C GLY A 583 -10.34 23.82 15.56
N THR A 584 -10.84 22.63 15.94
CA THR A 584 -10.00 21.53 16.45
C THR A 584 -8.96 21.12 15.41
N THR A 585 -7.68 21.13 15.80
CA THR A 585 -6.57 20.77 14.91
C THR A 585 -6.31 19.27 14.95
N ARG A 586 -5.78 18.70 13.87
CA ARG A 586 -5.31 17.30 13.89
C ARG A 586 -4.19 17.09 14.90
N LEU A 587 -3.34 18.10 15.09
CA LEU A 587 -2.31 18.09 16.13
C LEU A 587 -2.93 17.92 17.52
N SER A 588 -3.90 18.77 17.91
CA SER A 588 -4.56 18.66 19.23
C SER A 588 -5.24 17.31 19.42
N GLN A 589 -5.90 16.78 18.38
CA GLN A 589 -6.51 15.45 18.42
C GLN A 589 -5.48 14.32 18.68
N ILE A 590 -4.27 14.44 18.10
CA ILE A 590 -3.19 13.49 18.34
C ILE A 590 -2.67 13.63 19.78
N LEU A 591 -2.46 14.86 20.26
CA LEU A 591 -1.99 15.13 21.62
C LEU A 591 -2.97 14.60 22.68
N ASP A 592 -4.28 14.79 22.47
CA ASP A 592 -5.33 14.24 23.33
C ASP A 592 -5.26 12.71 23.41
N TRP A 593 -4.97 12.05 22.29
CA TRP A 593 -4.83 10.59 22.23
C TRP A 593 -3.50 10.10 22.85
N MET A 594 -2.41 10.84 22.65
CA MET A 594 -1.11 10.55 23.26
C MET A 594 -1.24 10.55 24.78
N GLY A 595 -1.93 11.56 25.33
CA GLY A 595 -1.92 11.86 26.76
C GLY A 595 -0.60 12.49 27.21
N GLU A 596 -0.57 12.99 28.44
CA GLU A 596 0.58 13.72 28.98
C GLU A 596 1.83 12.83 29.17
N ASP A 597 1.62 11.54 29.46
CA ASP A 597 2.68 10.56 29.76
C ASP A 597 3.14 9.76 28.53
N PHE A 598 3.00 10.30 27.32
CA PHE A 598 3.38 9.57 26.12
C PHE A 598 4.89 9.32 26.05
N GLU A 599 5.26 8.05 26.13
CA GLU A 599 6.64 7.57 26.00
C GLU A 599 6.87 6.72 24.74
N GLY A 600 5.85 6.59 23.90
CA GLY A 600 5.90 5.78 22.69
C GLY A 600 6.89 6.28 21.63
N VAL A 601 7.07 5.47 20.58
CA VAL A 601 7.84 5.87 19.41
C VAL A 601 7.06 6.92 18.61
N LEU A 602 7.72 8.04 18.32
CA LEU A 602 7.26 9.06 17.39
C LEU A 602 8.18 9.03 16.17
N ALA A 603 7.78 8.25 15.16
CA ALA A 603 8.54 8.06 13.93
C ALA A 603 8.15 9.12 12.89
N PHE A 604 9.13 9.87 12.42
CA PHE A 604 9.02 10.76 11.28
C PHE A 604 9.66 10.10 10.06
N ASP A 605 8.85 9.34 9.32
CA ASP A 605 9.22 8.77 8.03
C ASP A 605 9.23 9.85 6.95
N GLU A 606 10.22 9.82 6.06
CA GLU A 606 10.56 10.91 5.14
C GLU A 606 10.71 12.27 5.86
N ALA A 607 11.48 12.29 6.94
CA ALA A 607 11.62 13.45 7.83
C ALA A 607 12.07 14.75 7.12
N HIS A 608 12.78 14.66 5.99
CA HIS A 608 13.13 15.81 5.15
C HIS A 608 11.91 16.62 4.68
N ALA A 609 10.70 16.04 4.72
CA ALA A 609 9.45 16.74 4.49
C ALA A 609 9.19 17.90 5.48
N MET A 610 9.98 18.00 6.57
CA MET A 610 9.97 19.09 7.54
C MET A 610 11.08 20.13 7.32
N GLN A 611 11.91 20.04 6.27
CA GLN A 611 13.07 20.93 6.05
C GLN A 611 12.78 22.44 6.15
N ASN A 612 11.58 22.85 5.74
CA ASN A 612 11.15 24.26 5.79
C ASN A 612 10.52 24.64 7.14
N ALA A 613 10.85 23.94 8.24
CA ALA A 613 10.39 24.27 9.59
C ALA A 613 11.08 25.51 10.17
N ALA A 614 12.30 25.83 9.71
CA ALA A 614 13.11 26.91 10.27
C ALA A 614 12.81 28.29 9.67
N GLY A 615 12.25 28.38 8.45
CA GLY A 615 12.21 29.62 7.68
C GLY A 615 13.62 30.02 7.19
N SER A 616 13.73 30.64 6.02
CA SER A 616 15.02 31.08 5.47
C SER A 616 15.05 32.61 5.41
N GLU A 617 15.98 33.27 6.12
CA GLU A 617 16.11 34.73 6.07
C GLU A 617 16.82 35.24 4.80
N GLN A 618 17.63 34.41 4.14
CA GLN A 618 18.47 34.85 3.01
C GLN A 618 17.73 35.06 1.68
N SER A 619 16.46 34.63 1.58
CA SER A 619 15.62 34.89 0.41
C SER A 619 14.31 35.53 0.87
N ARG A 620 14.21 36.86 0.70
CA ARG A 620 13.05 37.73 0.97
C ARG A 620 11.75 36.96 1.33
N GLY A 621 11.51 36.74 2.63
CA GLY A 621 10.17 36.49 3.18
C GLY A 621 9.57 35.08 3.06
N VAL A 622 10.36 34.01 2.99
CA VAL A 622 9.80 32.64 2.99
C VAL A 622 9.35 32.24 4.40
N LYS A 623 8.04 32.38 4.67
CA LYS A 623 7.40 31.92 5.91
C LYS A 623 7.66 30.42 6.14
N PRO A 624 7.89 29.97 7.40
CA PRO A 624 8.02 28.55 7.71
C PRO A 624 6.84 27.74 7.20
N SER A 625 7.11 26.57 6.63
CA SER A 625 6.06 25.69 6.13
C SER A 625 5.17 25.23 7.28
N GLN A 626 3.86 25.32 7.10
CA GLN A 626 2.88 24.82 8.08
C GLN A 626 3.07 23.33 8.39
N GLN A 627 3.63 22.59 7.43
CA GLN A 627 4.00 21.20 7.59
C GLN A 627 5.17 21.00 8.57
N GLY A 628 6.29 21.71 8.36
CA GLY A 628 7.45 21.65 9.24
C GLY A 628 7.12 22.11 10.66
N LEU A 629 6.33 23.18 10.79
CA LEU A 629 5.86 23.68 12.08
C LEU A 629 5.00 22.66 12.84
N ALA A 630 4.07 21.97 12.17
CA ALA A 630 3.23 20.98 12.82
C ALA A 630 4.02 19.76 13.31
N GLY A 631 5.02 19.32 12.55
CA GLY A 631 5.95 18.25 12.99
C GLY A 631 6.81 18.67 14.18
N LEU A 632 7.31 19.91 14.18
CA LEU A 632 8.07 20.47 15.29
C LEU A 632 7.22 20.58 16.56
N ARG A 633 6.01 21.13 16.46
CA ARG A 633 5.08 21.21 17.60
C ARG A 633 4.77 19.83 18.18
N LEU A 634 4.54 18.82 17.34
CA LEU A 634 4.26 17.45 17.80
C LEU A 634 5.41 16.87 18.63
N GLN A 635 6.66 16.98 18.17
CA GLN A 635 7.81 16.46 18.91
C GLN A 635 8.13 17.26 20.18
N LEU A 636 7.84 18.57 20.21
CA LEU A 636 8.11 19.40 21.39
C LEU A 636 7.04 19.25 22.47
N ALA A 637 5.79 18.99 22.08
CA ALA A 637 4.68 18.75 23.01
C ALA A 637 4.80 17.44 23.80
N ALA A 638 5.66 16.50 23.37
CA ALA A 638 5.85 15.21 24.05
C ALA A 638 7.32 15.03 24.53
N PRO A 639 7.70 15.60 25.69
CA PRO A 639 9.08 15.60 26.19
C PRO A 639 9.71 14.21 26.29
N ARG A 640 8.90 13.20 26.65
CA ARG A 640 9.33 11.81 26.82
C ARG A 640 9.13 10.95 25.57
N ALA A 641 8.66 11.48 24.45
CA ALA A 641 8.53 10.68 23.22
C ALA A 641 9.89 10.14 22.76
N ARG A 642 9.87 8.92 22.22
CA ARG A 642 11.02 8.27 21.57
C ARG A 642 11.07 8.71 20.11
N VAL A 643 11.69 9.85 19.85
CA VAL A 643 11.68 10.47 18.53
C VAL A 643 12.66 9.76 17.60
N PHE A 644 12.16 9.28 16.47
CA PHE A 644 12.93 8.56 15.46
C PHE A 644 12.76 9.25 14.11
N TYR A 645 13.82 9.89 13.62
CA TYR A 645 13.82 10.57 12.33
C TYR A 645 14.32 9.61 11.26
N ILE A 646 13.59 9.47 10.16
CA ILE A 646 13.91 8.50 9.11
C ILE A 646 13.93 9.24 7.77
N SER A 647 15.11 9.36 7.15
CA SER A 647 15.24 10.01 5.84
C SER A 647 16.59 9.72 5.20
N ALA A 648 16.59 9.07 4.02
CA ALA A 648 17.81 8.80 3.24
C ALA A 648 18.58 10.09 2.86
N THR A 649 17.86 11.19 2.68
CA THR A 649 18.40 12.50 2.29
C THR A 649 18.60 13.44 3.48
N GLY A 650 18.54 12.91 4.71
CA GLY A 650 18.60 13.70 5.94
C GLY A 650 19.85 14.56 6.09
N ALA A 651 21.01 14.02 5.72
CA ALA A 651 22.30 14.71 5.83
C ALA A 651 22.85 15.19 4.48
N THR A 652 22.01 15.38 3.46
CA THR A 652 22.45 15.87 2.14
C THR A 652 22.34 17.39 1.99
N SER A 653 21.61 18.07 2.88
CA SER A 653 21.43 19.52 2.90
C SER A 653 21.22 20.01 4.32
N VAL A 654 21.69 21.22 4.61
CA VAL A 654 21.60 21.87 5.93
C VAL A 654 20.18 21.90 6.50
N HIS A 655 19.21 22.23 5.65
CA HIS A 655 17.81 22.34 6.09
C HIS A 655 17.20 21.00 6.48
N ASN A 656 17.80 19.87 6.07
CA ASN A 656 17.29 18.53 6.34
C ASN A 656 17.63 18.02 7.76
N LEU A 657 18.39 18.78 8.57
CA LEU A 657 18.61 18.51 10.00
C LEU A 657 18.02 19.60 10.92
N ALA A 658 17.65 20.76 10.40
CA ALA A 658 17.20 21.90 11.20
C ALA A 658 15.89 21.67 11.98
N TYR A 659 15.10 20.64 11.62
CA TYR A 659 13.90 20.23 12.36
C TYR A 659 14.19 19.18 13.45
N ALA A 660 15.38 18.58 13.47
CA ALA A 660 15.73 17.45 14.32
C ALA A 660 16.22 17.92 15.71
N ALA A 661 15.37 18.68 16.41
CA ALA A 661 15.69 19.32 17.69
C ALA A 661 16.12 18.33 18.79
N ARG A 662 15.76 17.04 18.67
CA ARG A 662 16.12 16.00 19.63
C ARG A 662 17.51 15.40 19.43
N LEU A 663 18.26 15.81 18.41
CA LEU A 663 19.64 15.32 18.21
C LEU A 663 20.69 16.04 19.07
N GLY A 664 20.31 17.13 19.75
CA GLY A 664 21.24 17.87 20.59
C GLY A 664 22.32 18.63 19.82
N LEU A 665 22.09 18.92 18.53
CA LEU A 665 23.01 19.70 17.72
C LEU A 665 23.14 21.15 18.22
N TRP A 666 22.09 21.72 18.80
CA TRP A 666 22.11 23.09 19.30
C TRP A 666 21.40 23.24 20.65
N GLY A 667 21.83 24.24 21.42
CA GLY A 667 21.27 24.56 22.72
C GLY A 667 22.11 25.60 23.48
N GLN A 668 21.63 26.02 24.65
CA GLN A 668 22.39 26.92 25.52
C GLN A 668 23.32 26.13 26.44
N GLY A 669 24.59 26.53 26.51
CA GLY A 669 25.60 25.92 27.38
C GLY A 669 26.76 25.28 26.60
N PRO A 670 27.89 24.98 27.27
CA PRO A 670 29.09 24.41 26.65
C PRO A 670 28.91 22.96 26.18
N GLU A 671 27.84 22.27 26.60
CA GLU A 671 27.54 20.89 26.21
C GLU A 671 27.02 20.78 24.77
N TYR A 672 26.61 21.89 24.16
CA TYR A 672 26.04 21.95 22.82
C TYR A 672 27.06 22.39 21.77
N PRO A 673 27.16 21.71 20.61
CA PRO A 673 28.06 22.11 19.53
C PRO A 673 27.76 23.50 18.96
N PHE A 674 26.48 23.87 18.88
CA PHE A 674 26.02 25.15 18.36
C PHE A 674 25.14 25.89 19.39
N PRO A 675 25.28 27.22 19.54
CA PRO A 675 24.52 27.99 20.53
C PRO A 675 23.04 28.15 20.19
N SER A 676 22.68 28.00 18.91
CA SER A 676 21.30 28.11 18.42
C SER A 676 21.13 27.35 17.11
N ARG A 677 19.87 27.07 16.76
CA ARG A 677 19.50 26.48 15.46
C ARG A 677 19.97 27.36 14.30
N GLU A 678 19.80 28.67 14.42
CA GLU A 678 20.23 29.64 13.43
C GLU A 678 21.75 29.60 13.26
N GLY A 679 22.50 29.52 14.36
CA GLY A 679 23.96 29.37 14.33
C GLY A 679 24.41 28.07 13.65
N PHE A 680 23.72 26.96 13.91
CA PHE A 680 23.94 25.70 13.20
C PHE A 680 23.72 25.86 11.69
N VAL A 681 22.58 26.41 11.26
CA VAL A 681 22.26 26.59 9.83
C VAL A 681 23.31 27.46 9.14
N SER A 682 23.68 28.61 9.73
CA SER A 682 24.70 29.50 9.16
C SER A 682 26.07 28.83 9.06
N ALA A 683 26.49 28.05 10.07
CA ALA A 683 27.77 27.34 10.03
C ALA A 683 27.81 26.28 8.92
N MET A 684 26.70 25.55 8.72
CA MET A 684 26.60 24.54 7.68
C MET A 684 26.49 25.15 6.27
N GLU A 685 25.78 26.27 6.10
CA GLU A 685 25.73 26.99 4.81
C GLU A 685 27.11 27.52 4.42
N ALA A 686 27.88 28.05 5.38
CA ALA A 686 29.23 28.54 5.14
C ALA A 686 30.23 27.41 4.81
N GLY A 687 30.07 26.24 5.45
CA GLY A 687 30.96 25.09 5.28
C GLY A 687 30.58 24.12 4.16
N GLY A 688 29.37 24.25 3.60
CA GLY A 688 28.88 23.41 2.50
C GLY A 688 28.84 21.92 2.84
N VAL A 689 29.09 21.08 1.83
CA VAL A 689 29.01 19.60 1.95
C VAL A 689 30.02 19.05 2.94
N ALA A 690 31.24 19.61 3.01
CA ALA A 690 32.29 19.15 3.91
C ALA A 690 31.89 19.31 5.39
N ALA A 691 31.24 20.42 5.75
CA ALA A 691 30.74 20.61 7.11
C ALA A 691 29.62 19.62 7.47
N MET A 692 28.76 19.29 6.51
CA MET A 692 27.71 18.30 6.71
C MET A 692 28.26 16.89 6.93
N GLU A 693 29.33 16.53 6.23
CA GLU A 693 30.02 15.25 6.43
C GLU A 693 30.64 15.15 7.83
N VAL A 694 31.23 16.24 8.34
CA VAL A 694 31.75 16.31 9.72
C VAL A 694 30.61 16.12 10.72
N VAL A 695 29.49 16.82 10.56
CA VAL A 695 28.34 16.66 11.46
C VAL A 695 27.76 15.24 11.42
N ALA A 696 27.68 14.62 10.25
CA ALA A 696 27.22 13.24 10.12
C ALA A 696 28.15 12.25 10.86
N ARG A 697 29.47 12.45 10.75
CA ARG A 697 30.48 11.67 11.47
C ARG A 697 30.38 11.86 12.98
N ASP A 698 30.23 13.09 13.45
CA ASP A 698 30.07 13.40 14.87
C ASP A 698 28.77 12.82 15.43
N LEU A 699 27.67 12.87 14.67
CA LEU A 699 26.44 12.20 15.09
C LEU A 699 26.59 10.67 15.15
N LYS A 700 27.37 10.06 14.25
CA LYS A 700 27.71 8.63 14.32
C LYS A 700 28.50 8.32 15.59
N THR A 701 29.55 9.10 15.91
CA THR A 701 30.37 8.90 17.13
C THR A 701 29.61 9.14 18.43
N LEU A 702 28.55 9.95 18.41
CA LEU A 702 27.62 10.13 19.53
C LEU A 702 26.55 9.03 19.63
N GLY A 703 26.46 8.16 18.62
CA GLY A 703 25.47 7.08 18.54
C GLY A 703 24.06 7.59 18.22
N LEU A 704 23.96 8.69 17.47
CA LEU A 704 22.70 9.36 17.14
C LEU A 704 22.34 9.29 15.65
N TYR A 705 23.25 8.75 14.81
CA TYR A 705 23.07 8.68 13.37
C TYR A 705 23.70 7.42 12.76
N THR A 706 22.99 6.82 11.81
CA THR A 706 23.53 5.81 10.90
C THR A 706 23.01 6.04 9.48
N ALA A 707 23.81 5.74 8.47
CA ALA A 707 23.41 5.87 7.07
C ALA A 707 24.18 4.88 6.19
N ARG A 708 23.43 3.93 5.64
CA ARG A 708 23.95 2.84 4.80
C ARG A 708 23.23 2.83 3.47
N ALA A 709 23.86 2.30 2.44
CA ALA A 709 23.25 2.08 1.13
C ALA A 709 23.44 0.63 0.68
N LEU A 710 22.65 0.18 -0.30
CA LEU A 710 22.94 -1.09 -0.95
C LEU A 710 24.24 -0.98 -1.75
N SER A 711 25.04 -2.03 -1.72
CA SER A 711 26.18 -2.16 -2.62
C SER A 711 25.71 -2.27 -4.07
N PHE A 712 26.42 -1.59 -4.97
CA PHE A 712 26.31 -1.80 -6.42
C PHE A 712 27.33 -2.83 -6.93
N ASP A 713 27.94 -3.60 -6.05
CA ASP A 713 28.81 -4.72 -6.43
C ASP A 713 28.05 -5.68 -7.36
N GLY A 714 28.65 -5.98 -8.52
CA GLY A 714 28.02 -6.74 -9.59
C GLY A 714 26.97 -5.98 -10.43
N VAL A 715 26.82 -4.66 -10.27
CA VAL A 715 25.94 -3.82 -11.11
C VAL A 715 26.77 -3.07 -12.14
N GLU A 716 26.52 -3.35 -13.41
CA GLU A 716 27.07 -2.58 -14.54
C GLU A 716 26.07 -1.48 -14.95
N TYR A 717 26.60 -0.27 -15.18
CA TYR A 717 25.85 0.86 -15.71
C TYR A 717 26.23 1.10 -17.16
N ASP A 718 25.22 1.19 -18.01
CA ASP A 718 25.40 1.48 -19.43
C ASP A 718 24.50 2.68 -19.81
N VAL A 719 25.09 3.71 -20.41
CA VAL A 719 24.37 4.92 -20.80
C VAL A 719 23.81 4.71 -22.20
N LEU A 720 22.50 4.49 -22.27
CA LEU A 720 21.80 4.38 -23.55
C LEU A 720 21.52 5.78 -24.13
N GLU A 721 22.38 6.22 -25.04
CA GLU A 721 22.20 7.48 -25.76
C GLU A 721 21.13 7.35 -26.87
N HIS A 722 20.24 8.34 -26.97
CA HIS A 722 19.34 8.49 -28.11
C HIS A 722 19.73 9.71 -28.92
N ALA A 723 20.35 9.48 -30.08
CA ALA A 723 20.64 10.53 -31.04
C ALA A 723 19.35 11.05 -31.68
N LEU A 724 19.03 12.33 -31.47
CA LEU A 724 17.86 12.96 -32.07
C LEU A 724 17.99 12.99 -33.59
N THR A 725 16.96 12.50 -34.28
CA THR A 725 16.87 12.56 -35.75
C THR A 725 16.60 14.00 -36.22
N PRO A 726 16.94 14.36 -37.47
CA PRO A 726 16.63 15.69 -38.01
C PRO A 726 15.16 16.09 -37.87
N ALA A 727 14.23 15.14 -38.05
CA ALA A 727 12.80 15.39 -37.87
C ALA A 727 12.42 15.66 -36.39
N GLN A 728 13.06 14.97 -35.44
CA GLN A 728 12.84 15.23 -34.01
C GLN A 728 13.41 16.59 -33.58
N ILE A 729 14.56 16.98 -34.13
CA ILE A 729 15.16 18.31 -33.92
C ILE A 729 14.19 19.39 -34.44
N GLU A 730 13.67 19.22 -35.66
CA GLU A 730 12.69 20.16 -36.23
C GLU A 730 11.43 20.29 -35.34
N ILE A 731 10.90 19.18 -34.83
CA ILE A 731 9.77 19.19 -33.90
C ILE A 731 10.12 19.94 -32.61
N TYR A 732 11.29 19.65 -32.03
CA TYR A 732 11.75 20.32 -30.82
C TYR A 732 11.89 21.83 -31.03
N ASP A 733 12.55 22.24 -32.12
CA ASP A 733 12.78 23.65 -32.46
C ASP A 733 11.48 24.39 -32.76
N ALA A 734 10.51 23.74 -33.42
CA ALA A 734 9.19 24.31 -33.66
C ALA A 734 8.46 24.62 -32.33
N TYR A 735 8.47 23.68 -31.38
CA TYR A 735 7.88 23.91 -30.05
C TYR A 735 8.68 24.93 -29.23
N ALA A 736 10.01 24.91 -29.29
CA ALA A 736 10.87 25.90 -28.65
C ALA A 736 10.58 27.30 -29.19
N GLY A 737 10.42 27.44 -30.51
CA GLY A 737 9.98 28.67 -31.16
C GLY A 737 8.60 29.13 -30.68
N ALA A 738 7.63 28.22 -30.58
CA ALA A 738 6.29 28.54 -30.07
C ALA A 738 6.32 29.01 -28.61
N PHE A 739 7.04 28.29 -27.72
CA PHE A 739 7.19 28.69 -26.32
C PHE A 739 7.94 30.01 -26.16
N ARG A 740 8.93 30.30 -27.01
CA ARG A 740 9.60 31.60 -27.05
C ARG A 740 8.61 32.72 -27.38
N THR A 741 7.75 32.51 -28.38
CA THR A 741 6.68 33.48 -28.73
C THR A 741 5.69 33.67 -27.58
N ILE A 742 5.26 32.59 -26.92
CA ILE A 742 4.37 32.68 -25.75
C ILE A 742 5.05 33.44 -24.62
N HIS A 743 6.31 33.13 -24.32
CA HIS A 743 7.07 33.79 -23.27
C HIS A 743 7.25 35.29 -23.55
N HIS A 744 7.54 35.67 -24.80
CA HIS A 744 7.64 37.07 -25.21
C HIS A 744 6.33 37.84 -24.98
N ASN A 745 5.18 37.20 -25.19
CA ASN A 745 3.86 37.80 -25.05
C ASN A 745 3.21 37.55 -23.66
N LEU A 746 3.91 36.88 -22.74
CA LEU A 746 3.33 36.44 -21.47
C LEU A 746 2.85 37.62 -20.61
N GLU A 747 3.62 38.70 -20.56
CA GLU A 747 3.23 39.90 -19.80
C GLU A 747 2.01 40.60 -20.40
N ALA A 748 1.94 40.70 -21.73
CA ALA A 748 0.79 41.26 -22.42
C ALA A 748 -0.47 40.40 -22.16
N ALA A 749 -0.33 39.07 -22.18
CA ALA A 749 -1.41 38.14 -21.86
C ALA A 749 -1.88 38.25 -20.39
N LEU A 750 -0.95 38.40 -19.44
CA LEU A 750 -1.29 38.60 -18.02
C LEU A 750 -2.02 39.92 -17.78
N THR A 751 -1.66 40.98 -18.50
CA THR A 751 -2.38 42.26 -18.46
C THR A 751 -3.76 42.15 -19.11
N ALA A 752 -3.87 41.54 -20.29
CA ALA A 752 -5.14 41.36 -20.99
C ALA A 752 -6.15 40.48 -20.22
N THR A 753 -5.66 39.55 -19.39
CA THR A 753 -6.49 38.66 -18.56
C THR A 753 -6.80 39.25 -17.17
N GLY A 754 -6.41 40.50 -16.91
CA GLY A 754 -6.69 41.20 -15.65
C GLY A 754 -5.89 40.68 -14.45
N VAL A 755 -4.81 39.90 -14.69
CA VAL A 755 -3.89 39.44 -13.62
C VAL A 755 -2.97 40.58 -13.19
N ASN A 756 -2.60 41.46 -14.12
CA ASN A 756 -2.01 42.74 -13.82
C ASN A 756 -3.11 43.82 -13.91
N ASP A 757 -3.38 44.53 -12.82
CA ASP A 757 -4.25 45.71 -12.88
C ASP A 757 -3.43 46.93 -13.33
N ALA A 758 -4.03 47.84 -14.10
CA ALA A 758 -3.37 49.05 -14.61
C ALA A 758 -2.99 50.06 -13.48
N SER A 759 -3.45 49.81 -12.25
CA SER A 759 -3.31 50.66 -11.07
C SER A 759 -2.14 50.30 -10.13
N GLY A 760 -1.53 49.11 -10.26
CA GLY A 760 -0.32 48.73 -9.52
C GLY A 760 -0.47 48.37 -8.04
N GLU A 761 -1.67 48.09 -7.52
CA GLU A 761 -1.85 47.72 -6.11
C GLU A 761 -1.71 46.20 -5.80
N THR A 762 -1.44 45.93 -4.52
CA THR A 762 -0.63 44.86 -3.92
C THR A 762 -1.13 43.41 -4.03
N ASN A 763 -2.22 43.11 -4.74
CA ASN A 763 -2.70 41.73 -5.00
C ASN A 763 -2.28 41.14 -6.37
N ALA A 764 -1.71 41.95 -7.27
CA ALA A 764 -1.24 41.48 -8.58
C ALA A 764 0.04 40.62 -8.50
N LEU A 765 0.88 40.83 -7.47
CA LEU A 765 2.18 40.15 -7.35
C LEU A 765 2.07 38.64 -7.11
N ALA A 766 1.19 38.20 -6.21
CA ALA A 766 0.99 36.78 -5.91
C ALA A 766 0.33 36.03 -7.07
N ALA A 767 -0.66 36.66 -7.73
CA ALA A 767 -1.33 36.10 -8.89
C ALA A 767 -0.36 35.97 -10.09
N ARG A 768 0.47 37.00 -10.33
CA ARG A 768 1.52 36.99 -11.36
C ARG A 768 2.59 35.94 -11.08
N ALA A 769 3.07 35.83 -9.85
CA ALA A 769 4.03 34.81 -9.45
C ALA A 769 3.46 33.39 -9.63
N SER A 770 2.21 33.16 -9.22
CA SER A 770 1.50 31.90 -9.43
C SER A 770 1.33 31.57 -10.92
N ALA A 771 0.95 32.54 -11.76
CA ALA A 771 0.77 32.32 -13.19
C ALA A 771 2.09 31.98 -13.89
N LYS A 772 3.17 32.72 -13.58
CA LYS A 772 4.52 32.43 -14.08
C LYS A 772 5.01 31.05 -13.64
N SER A 773 4.84 30.71 -12.36
CA SER A 773 5.22 29.40 -11.83
C SER A 773 4.47 28.25 -12.54
N ARG A 774 3.16 28.40 -12.76
CA ARG A 774 2.36 27.40 -13.50
C ARG A 774 2.78 27.27 -14.96
N PHE A 775 3.07 28.39 -15.63
CA PHE A 775 3.55 28.39 -17.01
C PHE A 775 4.89 27.66 -17.11
N GLU A 776 5.87 28.02 -16.29
CA GLU A 776 7.21 27.41 -16.28
C GLU A 776 7.14 25.91 -15.94
N SER A 777 6.36 25.53 -14.92
CA SER A 777 6.14 24.12 -14.56
C SER A 777 5.47 23.32 -15.69
N THR A 778 4.61 23.96 -16.48
CA THR A 778 3.95 23.30 -17.62
C THR A 778 4.88 23.17 -18.81
N LYS A 779 5.69 24.21 -19.09
CA LYS A 779 6.75 24.17 -20.11
C LYS A 779 7.75 23.06 -19.84
N GLN A 780 8.28 22.97 -18.61
CA GLN A 780 9.21 21.90 -18.23
C GLN A 780 8.61 20.51 -18.41
N ARG A 781 7.37 20.29 -17.93
CA ARG A 781 6.67 19.00 -18.13
C ARG A 781 6.44 18.68 -19.60
N PHE A 782 6.10 19.68 -20.42
CA PHE A 782 5.90 19.49 -21.85
C PHE A 782 7.18 19.00 -22.53
N PHE A 783 8.31 19.69 -22.34
CA PHE A 783 9.57 19.29 -22.95
C PHE A 783 10.08 17.95 -22.41
N ASN A 784 9.89 17.66 -21.12
CA ASN A 784 10.19 16.35 -20.56
C ASN A 784 9.38 15.25 -21.26
N HIS A 785 8.07 15.41 -21.42
CA HIS A 785 7.26 14.41 -22.13
C HIS A 785 7.63 14.30 -23.62
N LEU A 786 7.95 15.42 -24.28
CA LEU A 786 8.37 15.43 -25.68
C LEU A 786 9.66 14.61 -25.86
N LEU A 787 10.69 14.91 -25.06
CA LEU A 787 11.97 14.20 -25.09
C LEU A 787 11.81 12.73 -24.68
N MET A 788 10.98 12.42 -23.68
CA MET A 788 10.66 11.04 -23.33
C MET A 788 10.02 10.28 -24.49
N GLY A 789 9.09 10.92 -25.21
CA GLY A 789 8.47 10.35 -26.41
C GLY A 789 9.48 10.08 -27.52
N MET A 790 10.45 10.99 -27.71
CA MET A 790 11.53 10.83 -28.68
C MET A 790 12.48 9.69 -28.32
N LYS A 791 12.84 9.52 -27.04
CA LYS A 791 13.75 8.48 -26.53
C LYS A 791 13.12 7.08 -26.46
N ALA A 792 11.78 7.00 -26.35
CA ALA A 792 11.06 5.74 -26.13
C ALA A 792 11.41 4.63 -27.14
N PRO A 793 11.56 4.88 -28.46
CA PRO A 793 11.95 3.85 -29.42
C PRO A 793 13.32 3.22 -29.10
N SER A 794 14.33 4.02 -28.74
CA SER A 794 15.66 3.50 -28.37
C SER A 794 15.61 2.62 -27.13
N ILE A 795 14.85 3.04 -26.11
CA ILE A 795 14.66 2.23 -24.89
C ILE A 795 13.93 0.93 -25.20
N ILE A 796 12.89 0.96 -26.04
CA ILE A 796 12.14 -0.24 -26.44
C ILE A 796 13.03 -1.21 -27.23
N LEU A 797 13.91 -0.70 -28.10
CA LEU A 797 14.87 -1.52 -28.83
C LEU A 797 15.86 -2.18 -27.86
N ALA A 798 16.49 -1.40 -26.98
CA ALA A 798 17.40 -1.93 -25.98
C ALA A 798 16.74 -3.00 -25.09
N ILE A 799 15.51 -2.78 -24.62
CA ILE A 799 14.75 -3.78 -23.85
C ILE A 799 14.53 -5.07 -24.67
N LYS A 800 14.24 -4.95 -25.96
CA LYS A 800 14.03 -6.13 -26.82
C LYS A 800 15.32 -6.91 -27.04
N ASP A 801 16.43 -6.21 -27.25
CA ASP A 801 17.74 -6.80 -27.44
C ASP A 801 18.18 -7.52 -26.16
N ASP A 802 18.03 -6.87 -24.99
CA ASP A 802 18.30 -7.47 -23.68
C ASP A 802 17.44 -8.73 -23.42
N LEU A 803 16.15 -8.68 -23.77
CA LEU A 803 15.25 -9.84 -23.66
C LEU A 803 15.65 -10.99 -24.60
N ALA A 804 16.17 -10.68 -25.80
CA ALA A 804 16.64 -11.68 -26.75
C ALA A 804 17.95 -12.35 -26.28
N GLU A 805 18.81 -11.61 -25.60
CA GLU A 805 20.05 -12.11 -24.99
C GLU A 805 19.82 -12.86 -23.66
N GLY A 806 18.60 -12.86 -23.13
CA GLY A 806 18.27 -13.43 -21.83
C GLY A 806 18.77 -12.59 -20.64
N SER A 807 19.24 -11.38 -20.92
CA SER A 807 19.71 -10.40 -19.94
C SER A 807 18.54 -9.82 -19.14
N ARG A 808 18.76 -9.58 -17.85
CA ARG A 808 17.78 -8.95 -16.95
C ARG A 808 18.27 -7.55 -16.54
N ARG A 809 18.43 -6.64 -17.51
CA ARG A 809 18.79 -5.24 -17.23
C ARG A 809 17.58 -4.44 -16.76
N ILE A 810 17.82 -3.46 -15.87
CA ILE A 810 16.81 -2.49 -15.42
C ILE A 810 17.12 -1.15 -16.10
N HIS A 811 16.28 -0.73 -17.03
CA HIS A 811 16.43 0.58 -17.67
C HIS A 811 15.83 1.67 -16.77
N ARG A 812 16.69 2.53 -16.22
CA ARG A 812 16.30 3.68 -15.42
C ARG A 812 16.53 4.96 -16.21
N HIS A 813 15.58 5.88 -16.17
CA HIS A 813 15.70 7.19 -16.81
C HIS A 813 16.10 8.22 -15.74
N ASP A 814 17.22 8.90 -15.93
CA ASP A 814 17.55 10.11 -15.16
C ASP A 814 17.05 11.38 -15.88
N PRO A 815 16.20 12.21 -15.25
CA PRO A 815 15.62 13.38 -15.89
C PRO A 815 16.52 14.62 -15.95
N PHE A 816 17.82 14.52 -15.67
CA PHE A 816 18.73 15.68 -15.71
C PHE A 816 20.10 15.27 -16.22
N ASP A 817 20.41 15.65 -17.46
CA ASP A 817 21.77 15.93 -17.98
C ASP A 817 21.68 16.58 -19.37
N ALA A 818 20.79 17.57 -19.51
CA ALA A 818 20.74 18.43 -20.68
C ALA A 818 20.30 19.84 -20.27
N LEU A 819 21.21 20.55 -19.59
CA LEU A 819 21.34 22.01 -19.65
C LEU A 819 22.80 22.40 -19.40
#